data_AF-A0A0D3MCN0-F1
#
_entry.id   AF-A0A0D3MCN0-F1
#
_cell.length_a   1.000
_cell.length_b   1.000
_cell.length_c   1.000
_cell.angle_alpha   90.00
_cell.angle_beta   90.00
_cell.angle_gamma   90.00
#
_symmetry.space_group_name_H-M   'P 1'
#
loop_
_entity.id
_entity.type
_entity.pdbx_description
1 polymer ?
#
loop_
_entity_poly.entity_id
_entity_poly.type
_entity_poly.pdbx_seq_one_letter_code
_entity_poly.pdbx_strand_id
1 'polypeptide(L)'
;MKLINMRSNKFKQKITRSGKSVMATLVCAAAMCAPASNAQTITSNQTGTHNGFYYSFWKDSGDATFGLREDGRYTSQWSNSTNNWVGGKGWNPGGPKVVNYSGSYNVDSSQNSYLALYGWTKSPLIEYYIIESYGSYNPASCSGGTNYGSFQSDGATYNVRRCQRVQQPSIEGTQTFYQYFSVRSPKKSFGSISGTITVANHFNYWASQGLNLGSHDYMVLATEGYQSTGSSDITVWEGSANSSSSNSSTSSSTSSSANGGSGITVRARGTNGSEHINLIVGGSTVASWTLTTSNQDYTYNGTATGDIQVEFDNDSSGLDVILDYVYVNGETRQAEDMEYNTATYDGECGGGSYSETMHCSGVIGFGETSDCFSGNCSSGTTSSSSNSSSSNNSSTSSSTGNSSCNGYVGITFDDGPGSNTSTLINLLNQNNLTPVTWFNTGQNVASNSGQFSQQLSVGEVQNHSYSHSHMLNWSYQQVRDELSDTNQAIQNAGGSQPTLFRPPYGETNSTINQAAQDLGLRVITWDVDSRDWDGASASAIASAAAQLQNGQVILMHDASYNNTNNAISQIASNLQSRGLCPGKIDPSTGRAVAPSSSNNSSSSTSSTSSSSSSSSSSSSTSGGACQCNWYGTLYPSCENQTSGWGWENSASCIGPDTCNSQSGNGGVVCN
;
A
#
# COMPACT_ATOMS: atom_id res chain seq x y z
N MET A 1 31.33 3.65 -60.96
CA MET A 1 31.29 4.48 -62.20
C MET A 1 30.05 4.05 -62.99
N LYS A 2 29.17 4.88 -63.55
CA LYS A 2 28.93 6.36 -63.55
C LYS A 2 27.43 6.56 -63.17
N LEU A 3 26.94 7.60 -62.48
CA LEU A 3 26.96 9.06 -62.76
C LEU A 3 26.19 9.40 -64.09
N ILE A 4 25.32 10.41 -64.20
CA ILE A 4 24.95 11.50 -63.28
C ILE A 4 23.56 12.14 -63.63
N ASN A 5 23.08 13.08 -62.80
CA ASN A 5 21.89 13.95 -62.99
C ASN A 5 21.74 14.63 -64.37
N MET A 6 20.53 15.13 -64.70
CA MET A 6 20.32 16.60 -64.86
C MET A 6 18.86 17.13 -64.81
N ARG A 7 18.62 17.94 -63.77
CA ARG A 7 17.75 19.14 -63.62
C ARG A 7 16.77 19.61 -64.72
N SER A 8 15.54 19.89 -64.23
CA SER A 8 14.82 21.19 -64.30
C SER A 8 14.23 21.70 -65.63
N ASN A 9 12.94 22.05 -65.58
CA ASN A 9 12.48 23.33 -66.14
C ASN A 9 11.30 23.94 -65.35
N LYS A 10 11.21 25.27 -65.30
CA LYS A 10 10.07 26.02 -64.71
C LYS A 10 9.31 26.72 -65.83
N PHE A 11 7.98 26.79 -65.73
CA PHE A 11 7.20 27.80 -66.46
C PHE A 11 6.23 28.53 -65.53
N LYS A 12 5.89 29.78 -65.90
CA LYS A 12 5.01 30.68 -65.14
C LYS A 12 3.75 30.95 -65.95
N GLN A 13 2.63 31.22 -65.29
CA GLN A 13 1.69 32.24 -65.78
C GLN A 13 0.97 32.94 -64.61
N LYS A 14 0.44 34.14 -64.89
CA LYS A 14 -0.32 35.00 -63.97
C LYS A 14 -1.76 35.13 -64.49
N ILE A 15 -2.73 35.42 -63.61
CA ILE A 15 -3.91 36.30 -63.80
C ILE A 15 -4.72 36.31 -62.46
N THR A 16 -5.55 37.29 -62.07
CA THR A 16 -5.47 38.78 -62.04
C THR A 16 -6.39 39.28 -60.87
N ARG A 17 -6.19 40.51 -60.38
CA ARG A 17 -6.87 41.17 -59.23
C ARG A 17 -8.42 41.17 -59.23
N SER A 18 -9.04 41.06 -58.05
CA SER A 18 -10.01 41.99 -57.40
C SER A 18 -10.85 41.25 -56.33
N GLY A 19 -11.26 41.80 -55.17
CA GLY A 19 -10.97 43.08 -54.52
C GLY A 19 -11.90 43.38 -53.32
N LYS A 20 -11.49 44.32 -52.45
CA LYS A 20 -12.17 44.83 -51.21
C LYS A 20 -12.20 43.91 -49.99
N SER A 21 -12.06 44.53 -48.81
CA SER A 21 -12.05 43.90 -47.49
C SER A 21 -13.41 44.05 -46.79
N VAL A 22 -13.73 43.10 -45.91
CA VAL A 22 -14.70 43.26 -44.81
C VAL A 22 -14.08 42.64 -43.55
N MET A 23 -14.05 43.36 -42.43
CA MET A 23 -13.79 42.75 -41.13
C MET A 23 -15.06 42.02 -40.66
N ALA A 24 -14.94 40.76 -40.30
CA ALA A 24 -15.96 40.02 -39.58
C ALA A 24 -15.29 39.22 -38.46
N THR A 25 -15.59 39.56 -37.21
CA THR A 25 -15.08 38.86 -36.03
C THR A 25 -15.71 37.48 -35.98
N LEU A 26 -14.89 36.42 -35.93
CA LEU A 26 -15.36 35.04 -35.87
C LEU A 26 -14.81 34.36 -34.62
N VAL A 27 -15.72 34.03 -33.70
CA VAL A 27 -15.41 33.31 -32.46
C VAL A 27 -15.19 31.84 -32.79
N CYS A 28 -13.94 31.38 -32.78
CA CYS A 28 -13.65 29.96 -32.69
C CYS A 28 -13.65 29.55 -31.22
N ALA A 29 -14.66 28.77 -30.81
CA ALA A 29 -14.64 28.13 -29.51
C ALA A 29 -13.49 27.12 -29.46
N ALA A 30 -12.52 27.35 -28.58
CA ALA A 30 -11.43 26.42 -28.34
C ALA A 30 -11.94 25.23 -27.53
N ALA A 31 -12.51 24.24 -28.23
CA ALA A 31 -12.82 22.93 -27.65
C ALA A 31 -11.49 22.27 -27.24
N MET A 32 -11.14 22.37 -25.95
CA MET A 32 -9.99 21.69 -25.36
C MET A 32 -10.28 20.19 -25.26
N CYS A 33 -10.25 19.51 -26.40
CA CYS A 33 -10.08 18.07 -26.43
C CYS A 33 -8.69 17.75 -25.89
N ALA A 34 -8.60 17.34 -24.63
CA ALA A 34 -7.40 16.67 -24.13
C ALA A 34 -7.16 15.45 -25.05
N PRO A 35 -5.96 15.29 -25.64
CA PRO A 35 -5.67 14.12 -26.45
C PRO A 35 -5.66 12.90 -25.54
N ALA A 36 -6.54 11.93 -25.81
CA ALA A 36 -6.45 10.62 -25.17
C ALA A 36 -5.04 10.06 -25.42
N SER A 37 -4.35 9.66 -24.34
CA SER A 37 -3.01 9.07 -24.43
C SER A 37 -3.12 7.74 -25.18
N ASN A 38 -2.69 7.74 -26.45
CA ASN A 38 -2.83 6.58 -27.33
C ASN A 38 -1.80 5.51 -26.98
N ALA A 39 -2.23 4.24 -27.04
CA ALA A 39 -1.40 3.07 -26.74
C ALA A 39 -0.08 3.07 -27.55
N GLN A 40 1.04 3.35 -26.87
CA GLN A 40 2.36 3.38 -27.49
C GLN A 40 2.95 1.96 -27.56
N THR A 41 3.80 1.69 -28.56
CA THR A 41 4.65 0.48 -28.58
C THR A 41 6.11 0.89 -28.76
N ILE A 42 6.97 0.37 -27.89
CA ILE A 42 8.41 0.63 -27.82
C ILE A 42 9.14 -0.63 -28.28
N THR A 43 10.22 -0.46 -29.05
CA THR A 43 11.02 -1.55 -29.63
C THR A 43 12.53 -1.37 -29.42
N SER A 44 12.93 -0.31 -28.70
CA SER A 44 14.31 0.08 -28.37
C SER A 44 14.39 0.54 -26.91
N ASN A 45 15.55 0.37 -26.27
CA ASN A 45 15.74 0.64 -24.84
C ASN A 45 15.31 2.06 -24.46
N GLN A 46 14.40 2.17 -23.49
CA GLN A 46 13.76 3.43 -23.10
C GLN A 46 13.22 3.34 -21.67
N THR A 47 13.37 4.43 -20.92
CA THR A 47 12.72 4.65 -19.62
C THR A 47 11.90 5.94 -19.68
N GLY A 48 10.94 6.10 -18.78
CA GLY A 48 10.13 7.33 -18.70
C GLY A 48 8.88 7.15 -17.86
N THR A 49 7.90 8.02 -18.06
CA THR A 49 6.57 7.93 -17.44
C THR A 49 5.46 7.85 -18.49
N HIS A 50 4.38 7.14 -18.18
CA HIS A 50 3.22 6.98 -19.06
C HIS A 50 1.97 6.72 -18.21
N ASN A 51 0.98 7.61 -18.30
CA ASN A 51 -0.29 7.57 -17.54
C ASN A 51 -0.06 7.38 -16.02
N GLY A 52 0.81 8.21 -15.43
CA GLY A 52 1.12 8.21 -13.99
C GLY A 52 2.21 7.23 -13.55
N PHE A 53 2.42 6.14 -14.27
CA PHE A 53 3.42 5.12 -13.91
C PHE A 53 4.78 5.39 -14.56
N TYR A 54 5.85 5.10 -13.83
CA TYR A 54 7.18 4.93 -14.42
C TYR A 54 7.20 3.63 -15.24
N TYR A 55 8.01 3.59 -16.30
CA TYR A 55 8.36 2.37 -17.00
C TYR A 55 9.85 2.28 -17.27
N SER A 56 10.33 1.04 -17.30
CA SER A 56 11.64 0.68 -17.82
C SER A 56 11.46 -0.40 -18.88
N PHE A 57 12.16 -0.28 -20.00
CA PHE A 57 12.31 -1.32 -21.01
C PHE A 57 13.74 -1.34 -21.52
N TRP A 58 14.39 -2.50 -21.40
CA TRP A 58 15.76 -2.73 -21.83
C TRP A 58 15.87 -4.09 -22.52
N LYS A 59 16.66 -4.16 -23.59
CA LYS A 59 17.16 -5.40 -24.19
C LYS A 59 18.58 -5.25 -24.70
N ASP A 60 19.28 -6.36 -24.89
CA ASP A 60 20.54 -6.37 -25.63
C ASP A 60 20.34 -6.50 -27.15
N SER A 61 19.31 -7.22 -27.58
CA SER A 61 19.15 -7.71 -28.95
C SER A 61 17.74 -8.22 -29.25
N GLY A 62 17.48 -8.52 -30.53
CA GLY A 62 16.28 -9.23 -30.99
C GLY A 62 15.00 -8.39 -31.04
N ASP A 63 13.88 -9.09 -31.21
CA ASP A 63 12.59 -8.51 -31.59
C ASP A 63 11.72 -8.01 -30.43
N ALA A 64 12.07 -8.28 -29.16
CA ALA A 64 11.22 -7.96 -28.00
C ALA A 64 10.59 -6.55 -28.05
N THR A 65 9.29 -6.49 -27.79
CA THR A 65 8.45 -5.29 -27.88
C THR A 65 7.73 -5.01 -26.57
N PHE A 66 7.49 -3.73 -26.28
CA PHE A 66 6.89 -3.26 -25.04
C PHE A 66 5.79 -2.22 -25.31
N GLY A 67 4.54 -2.65 -25.16
CA GLY A 67 3.35 -1.85 -25.39
C GLY A 67 2.86 -1.16 -24.13
N LEU A 68 2.98 0.16 -24.06
CA LEU A 68 2.38 0.96 -22.99
C LEU A 68 0.87 1.08 -23.23
N ARG A 69 0.06 0.84 -22.20
CA ARG A 69 -1.41 0.96 -22.20
C ARG A 69 -1.89 1.97 -21.15
N GLU A 70 -3.20 2.05 -20.91
CA GLU A 70 -3.77 2.85 -19.83
C GLU A 70 -3.16 2.52 -18.45
N ASP A 71 -3.22 3.49 -17.54
CA ASP A 71 -2.78 3.39 -16.13
C ASP A 71 -1.46 2.61 -15.96
N GLY A 72 -1.44 1.59 -15.10
CA GLY A 72 -0.28 0.73 -14.86
C GLY A 72 -0.13 -0.43 -15.84
N ARG A 73 -0.96 -0.52 -16.89
CA ARG A 73 -0.98 -1.67 -17.81
C ARG A 73 0.11 -1.60 -18.89
N TYR A 74 0.80 -2.71 -19.10
CA TYR A 74 1.72 -2.91 -20.22
C TYR A 74 1.52 -4.29 -20.86
N THR A 75 1.79 -4.37 -22.17
CA THR A 75 1.88 -5.64 -22.90
C THR A 75 3.32 -5.87 -23.33
N SER A 76 3.81 -7.11 -23.33
CA SER A 76 5.09 -7.47 -23.93
C SER A 76 4.95 -8.66 -24.88
N GLN A 77 5.85 -8.75 -25.87
CA GLN A 77 5.96 -9.91 -26.74
C GLN A 77 7.40 -10.01 -27.27
N TRP A 78 7.98 -11.21 -27.21
CA TRP A 78 9.35 -11.50 -27.63
C TRP A 78 9.48 -12.93 -28.19
N SER A 79 10.47 -13.15 -29.05
CA SER A 79 10.85 -14.49 -29.52
C SER A 79 12.28 -14.86 -29.14
N ASN A 80 12.67 -16.12 -29.40
CA ASN A 80 14.03 -16.64 -29.23
C ASN A 80 15.11 -15.85 -30.03
N SER A 81 14.73 -14.85 -30.84
CA SER A 81 15.66 -13.89 -31.44
C SER A 81 16.24 -12.87 -30.45
N THR A 82 15.59 -12.64 -29.31
CA THR A 82 16.09 -11.82 -28.20
C THR A 82 16.93 -12.66 -27.25
N ASN A 83 18.18 -12.27 -27.05
CA ASN A 83 19.06 -12.92 -26.07
C ASN A 83 18.67 -12.56 -24.63
N ASN A 84 18.53 -11.28 -24.30
CA ASN A 84 17.92 -10.85 -23.04
C ASN A 84 17.09 -9.56 -23.18
N TRP A 85 15.94 -9.50 -22.50
CA TRP A 85 15.18 -8.28 -22.28
C TRP A 85 14.49 -8.29 -20.91
N VAL A 86 14.34 -7.11 -20.31
CA VAL A 86 13.55 -6.87 -19.10
C VAL A 86 12.71 -5.61 -19.28
N GLY A 87 11.46 -5.63 -18.83
CA GLY A 87 10.63 -4.41 -18.82
C GLY A 87 9.32 -4.54 -18.06
N GLY A 88 8.85 -3.40 -17.55
CA GLY A 88 7.64 -3.31 -16.74
C GLY A 88 7.26 -1.88 -16.40
N LYS A 89 6.09 -1.72 -15.77
CA LYS A 89 5.61 -0.47 -15.18
C LYS A 89 5.71 -0.50 -13.65
N GLY A 90 5.69 0.67 -13.03
CA GLY A 90 5.78 0.86 -11.59
C GLY A 90 6.14 2.29 -11.23
N TRP A 91 7.18 2.47 -10.41
CA TRP A 91 7.52 3.73 -9.74
C TRP A 91 9.02 4.04 -9.87
N ASN A 92 9.36 5.34 -9.85
CA ASN A 92 10.71 5.80 -9.61
C ASN A 92 10.64 7.09 -8.76
N PRO A 93 11.14 7.09 -7.51
CA PRO A 93 11.75 5.96 -6.81
C PRO A 93 10.76 4.83 -6.49
N GLY A 94 11.29 3.64 -6.26
CA GLY A 94 10.60 2.53 -5.60
C GLY A 94 10.58 2.66 -4.08
N GLY A 95 10.27 1.57 -3.40
CA GLY A 95 10.24 1.53 -1.93
C GLY A 95 9.21 0.54 -1.38
N PRO A 96 9.01 0.51 -0.05
CA PRO A 96 7.97 -0.31 0.57
C PRO A 96 6.57 0.17 0.14
N LYS A 97 5.94 -0.62 -0.73
CA LYS A 97 4.58 -0.41 -1.25
C LYS A 97 3.76 -1.69 -1.07
N VAL A 98 2.43 -1.58 -1.15
CA VAL A 98 1.59 -2.74 -1.48
C VAL A 98 1.43 -2.73 -2.99
N VAL A 99 2.02 -3.69 -3.69
CA VAL A 99 1.96 -3.76 -5.15
C VAL A 99 0.95 -4.82 -5.55
N ASN A 100 -0.18 -4.38 -6.10
CA ASN A 100 -1.19 -5.27 -6.66
C ASN A 100 -0.98 -5.42 -8.16
N TYR A 101 -1.33 -6.60 -8.69
CA TYR A 101 -1.26 -6.83 -10.13
C TYR A 101 -2.29 -7.87 -10.62
N SER A 102 -2.62 -7.78 -11.90
CA SER A 102 -3.46 -8.74 -12.61
C SER A 102 -3.20 -8.70 -14.12
N GLY A 103 -3.42 -9.82 -14.81
CA GLY A 103 -3.17 -9.90 -16.24
C GLY A 103 -2.92 -11.32 -16.73
N SER A 104 -2.10 -11.44 -17.78
CA SER A 104 -1.60 -12.73 -18.27
C SER A 104 -0.08 -12.74 -18.43
N TYR A 105 0.53 -13.90 -18.15
CA TYR A 105 1.94 -14.20 -18.29
C TYR A 105 2.08 -15.51 -19.09
N ASN A 106 2.23 -15.38 -20.41
CA ASN A 106 2.08 -16.48 -21.36
C ASN A 106 3.47 -16.93 -21.83
N VAL A 107 4.08 -17.82 -21.04
CA VAL A 107 5.37 -18.43 -21.32
C VAL A 107 5.26 -19.94 -21.11
N ASP A 108 5.92 -20.72 -21.97
CA ASP A 108 6.02 -22.17 -21.79
C ASP A 108 6.99 -22.50 -20.65
N SER A 109 6.64 -23.45 -19.78
CA SER A 109 7.41 -23.78 -18.58
C SER A 109 8.85 -24.26 -18.84
N SER A 110 9.18 -24.68 -20.07
CA SER A 110 10.53 -25.05 -20.51
C SER A 110 11.42 -23.85 -20.85
N GLN A 111 10.86 -22.65 -21.02
CA GLN A 111 11.56 -21.45 -21.46
C GLN A 111 12.09 -20.63 -20.28
N ASN A 112 13.16 -19.86 -20.45
CA ASN A 112 13.70 -19.01 -19.38
C ASN A 112 13.08 -17.60 -19.41
N SER A 113 12.28 -17.30 -18.39
CA SER A 113 11.58 -16.03 -18.19
C SER A 113 11.15 -15.94 -16.72
N TYR A 114 10.89 -14.72 -16.21
CA TYR A 114 10.26 -14.52 -14.90
C TYR A 114 9.32 -13.31 -14.89
N LEU A 115 8.29 -13.40 -14.04
CA LEU A 115 7.47 -12.27 -13.62
C LEU A 115 7.86 -11.92 -12.17
N ALA A 116 8.39 -10.73 -11.97
CA ALA A 116 8.96 -10.32 -10.68
C ALA A 116 8.80 -8.82 -10.45
N LEU A 117 8.55 -8.42 -9.20
CA LEU A 117 8.79 -7.04 -8.80
C LEU A 117 10.30 -6.82 -8.71
N TYR A 118 10.81 -5.94 -9.56
CA TYR A 118 12.22 -5.75 -9.84
C TYR A 118 12.61 -4.30 -9.60
N GLY A 119 13.73 -4.05 -8.95
CA GLY A 119 14.21 -2.70 -8.73
C GLY A 119 15.66 -2.63 -8.26
N TRP A 120 16.09 -1.40 -7.99
CA TRP A 120 17.46 -1.10 -7.57
C TRP A 120 17.51 -0.19 -6.35
N THR A 121 18.63 -0.25 -5.62
CA THR A 121 19.06 0.78 -4.68
C THR A 121 20.48 1.23 -4.97
N LYS A 122 20.84 2.41 -4.44
CA LYS A 122 22.17 3.02 -4.48
C LYS A 122 22.68 3.22 -3.05
N SER A 123 23.99 3.06 -2.84
CA SER A 123 24.65 3.18 -1.53
C SER A 123 23.95 2.41 -0.37
N PRO A 124 24.01 1.07 -0.32
CA PRO A 124 24.69 0.17 -1.26
C PRO A 124 23.97 0.03 -2.62
N LEU A 125 24.77 -0.21 -3.66
CA LEU A 125 24.27 -0.62 -4.97
C LEU A 125 23.77 -2.06 -4.86
N ILE A 126 22.44 -2.24 -4.90
CA ILE A 126 21.76 -3.52 -4.83
C ILE A 126 20.75 -3.60 -5.97
N GLU A 127 20.70 -4.75 -6.62
CA GLU A 127 19.61 -5.14 -7.51
C GLU A 127 18.68 -6.09 -6.73
N TYR A 128 17.37 -5.96 -6.81
CA TYR A 128 16.47 -6.82 -6.03
C TYR A 128 15.25 -7.31 -6.81
N TYR A 129 14.81 -8.51 -6.45
CA TYR A 129 13.72 -9.24 -7.07
C TYR A 129 12.81 -9.88 -6.02
N ILE A 130 11.50 -9.66 -6.15
CA ILE A 130 10.45 -10.47 -5.50
C ILE A 130 9.73 -11.22 -6.62
N ILE A 131 9.89 -12.54 -6.66
CA ILE A 131 9.62 -13.36 -7.85
C ILE A 131 8.35 -14.18 -7.64
N GLU A 132 7.34 -13.84 -8.42
CA GLU A 132 6.01 -14.44 -8.36
C GLU A 132 5.91 -15.69 -9.23
N SER A 133 6.50 -15.64 -10.44
CA SER A 133 6.59 -16.78 -11.35
C SER A 133 7.91 -16.78 -12.11
N TYR A 134 8.35 -17.97 -12.52
CA TYR A 134 9.51 -18.18 -13.36
C TYR A 134 9.36 -19.44 -14.22
N GLY A 135 10.03 -19.49 -15.36
CA GLY A 135 10.05 -20.59 -16.31
C GLY A 135 10.89 -21.79 -15.87
N SER A 136 11.77 -22.27 -16.75
CA SER A 136 12.62 -23.45 -16.52
C SER A 136 13.83 -23.19 -15.61
N TYR A 137 14.14 -21.93 -15.32
CA TYR A 137 15.27 -21.53 -14.49
C TYR A 137 14.81 -20.60 -13.36
N ASN A 138 15.17 -20.94 -12.12
CA ASN A 138 15.00 -20.05 -10.97
C ASN A 138 16.19 -19.06 -10.95
N PRO A 139 15.99 -17.75 -11.17
CA PRO A 139 17.08 -16.80 -11.32
C PRO A 139 17.93 -16.59 -10.05
N ALA A 140 17.43 -16.96 -8.88
CA ALA A 140 18.23 -16.95 -7.64
C ALA A 140 19.31 -18.07 -7.60
N SER A 141 19.35 -18.98 -8.57
CA SER A 141 20.25 -20.17 -8.59
C SER A 141 21.73 -19.87 -8.88
N CYS A 142 22.22 -18.70 -8.50
CA CYS A 142 23.60 -18.28 -8.69
C CYS A 142 24.62 -19.18 -7.97
N SER A 143 25.78 -19.38 -8.59
CA SER A 143 26.94 -19.99 -7.94
C SER A 143 27.45 -19.11 -6.78
N GLY A 144 27.85 -19.72 -5.67
CA GLY A 144 28.31 -19.02 -4.46
C GLY A 144 27.23 -18.28 -3.66
N GLY A 145 25.96 -18.31 -4.09
CA GLY A 145 24.87 -17.60 -3.41
C GLY A 145 24.57 -18.13 -2.01
N THR A 146 24.23 -17.22 -1.10
CA THR A 146 23.94 -17.48 0.32
C THR A 146 22.43 -17.55 0.55
N ASN A 147 21.94 -18.59 1.20
CA ASN A 147 20.54 -18.70 1.64
C ASN A 147 20.36 -17.99 2.99
N TYR A 148 19.18 -17.40 3.21
CA TYR A 148 18.83 -16.62 4.40
C TYR A 148 17.47 -17.01 4.98
N GLY A 149 17.06 -18.28 4.81
CA GLY A 149 15.78 -18.79 5.30
C GLY A 149 14.60 -18.46 4.39
N SER A 150 13.40 -18.48 4.97
CA SER A 150 12.13 -18.16 4.32
C SER A 150 11.13 -17.54 5.31
N PHE A 151 10.06 -16.95 4.79
CA PHE A 151 8.97 -16.34 5.56
C PHE A 151 7.65 -16.35 4.78
N GLN A 152 6.54 -16.11 5.48
CA GLN A 152 5.22 -15.96 4.87
C GLN A 152 4.93 -14.49 4.50
N SER A 153 4.38 -14.25 3.31
CA SER A 153 3.72 -13.00 2.94
C SER A 153 2.64 -13.31 1.89
N ASP A 154 1.58 -12.49 1.80
CA ASP A 154 0.64 -12.51 0.66
C ASP A 154 0.12 -13.93 0.26
N GLY A 155 -0.17 -14.78 1.25
CA GLY A 155 -0.65 -16.15 1.05
C GLY A 155 0.40 -17.17 0.55
N ALA A 156 1.70 -16.89 0.68
CA ALA A 156 2.77 -17.76 0.18
C ALA A 156 4.04 -17.74 1.05
N THR A 157 4.85 -18.80 0.91
CA THR A 157 6.24 -18.81 1.40
C THR A 157 7.16 -18.13 0.40
N TYR A 158 8.09 -17.29 0.85
CA TYR A 158 9.17 -16.76 0.03
C TYR A 158 10.53 -17.23 0.55
N ASN A 159 11.29 -17.92 -0.30
CA ASN A 159 12.66 -18.35 -0.02
C ASN A 159 13.63 -17.21 -0.31
N VAL A 160 14.52 -16.89 0.65
CA VAL A 160 15.40 -15.72 0.57
C VAL A 160 16.85 -16.10 0.30
N ARG A 161 17.44 -15.43 -0.70
CA ARG A 161 18.80 -15.73 -1.19
C ARG A 161 19.51 -14.47 -1.67
N ARG A 162 20.82 -14.39 -1.43
CA ARG A 162 21.71 -13.34 -1.96
C ARG A 162 22.67 -13.92 -2.99
N CYS A 163 22.80 -13.23 -4.11
CA CYS A 163 23.81 -13.49 -5.16
C CYS A 163 24.76 -12.31 -5.30
N GLN A 164 25.95 -12.52 -5.88
CA GLN A 164 26.86 -11.44 -6.24
C GLN A 164 27.03 -11.36 -7.77
N ARG A 165 27.03 -10.15 -8.30
CA ARG A 165 27.28 -9.84 -9.72
C ARG A 165 28.61 -9.10 -9.79
N VAL A 166 29.58 -9.66 -10.52
CA VAL A 166 30.96 -9.13 -10.60
C VAL A 166 31.19 -8.53 -11.99
N GLN A 167 31.57 -7.25 -12.03
CA GLN A 167 31.79 -6.46 -13.26
C GLN A 167 30.65 -6.61 -14.28
N GLN A 168 29.41 -6.44 -13.83
CA GLN A 168 28.19 -6.52 -14.64
C GLN A 168 27.59 -5.13 -14.88
N PRO A 169 26.77 -4.93 -15.93
CA PRO A 169 25.99 -3.72 -16.10
C PRO A 169 25.06 -3.47 -14.91
N SER A 170 24.86 -2.20 -14.57
CA SER A 170 23.97 -1.70 -13.52
C SER A 170 23.50 -0.29 -13.85
N ILE A 171 22.59 0.26 -13.03
CA ILE A 171 22.18 1.67 -13.11
C ILE A 171 23.31 2.68 -12.78
N GLU A 172 24.47 2.21 -12.30
CA GLU A 172 25.68 3.01 -12.06
C GLU A 172 26.85 2.58 -12.98
N GLY A 173 26.53 2.02 -14.15
CA GLY A 173 27.51 1.53 -15.13
C GLY A 173 27.98 0.09 -14.84
N THR A 174 29.17 -0.29 -15.31
CA THR A 174 29.73 -1.62 -15.03
C THR A 174 30.28 -1.66 -13.61
N GLN A 175 29.64 -2.42 -12.72
CA GLN A 175 29.93 -2.45 -11.29
C GLN A 175 30.02 -3.87 -10.73
N THR A 176 30.45 -3.99 -9.48
CA THR A 176 30.33 -5.22 -8.69
C THR A 176 29.37 -4.97 -7.52
N PHE A 177 28.27 -5.73 -7.47
CA PHE A 177 27.13 -5.48 -6.58
C PHE A 177 26.49 -6.80 -6.11
N TYR A 178 25.58 -6.71 -5.14
CA TYR A 178 24.78 -7.85 -4.70
C TYR A 178 23.37 -7.81 -5.30
N GLN A 179 22.79 -9.00 -5.51
CA GLN A 179 21.39 -9.21 -5.83
C GLN A 179 20.67 -9.80 -4.62
N TYR A 180 19.51 -9.27 -4.25
CA TYR A 180 18.63 -9.83 -3.21
C TYR A 180 17.39 -10.46 -3.84
N PHE A 181 17.04 -11.68 -3.42
CA PHE A 181 15.90 -12.43 -3.94
C PHE A 181 14.95 -12.84 -2.82
N SER A 182 13.65 -12.63 -3.04
CA SER A 182 12.57 -13.41 -2.44
C SER A 182 11.90 -14.21 -3.55
N VAL A 183 11.91 -15.55 -3.48
CA VAL A 183 11.31 -16.41 -4.52
C VAL A 183 10.10 -17.13 -3.96
N ARG A 184 8.92 -16.89 -4.57
CA ARG A 184 7.65 -17.49 -4.15
C ARG A 184 7.69 -19.01 -4.25
N SER A 185 7.11 -19.68 -3.26
CA SER A 185 7.04 -21.12 -3.13
C SER A 185 5.64 -21.50 -2.62
N PRO A 186 4.82 -22.20 -3.43
CA PRO A 186 5.03 -22.49 -4.86
C PRO A 186 5.08 -21.21 -5.71
N LYS A 187 5.74 -21.28 -6.87
CA LYS A 187 5.65 -20.22 -7.90
C LYS A 187 4.24 -20.21 -8.49
N LYS A 188 3.75 -19.04 -8.94
CA LYS A 188 2.47 -18.93 -9.65
C LYS A 188 2.56 -19.52 -11.06
N SER A 189 1.45 -20.04 -11.56
CA SER A 189 1.31 -20.65 -12.88
C SER A 189 1.34 -19.63 -14.03
N PHE A 190 1.41 -20.14 -15.26
CA PHE A 190 1.35 -19.34 -16.49
C PHE A 190 -0.09 -19.21 -16.99
N GLY A 191 -0.33 -18.26 -17.91
CA GLY A 191 -1.69 -17.90 -18.35
C GLY A 191 -2.20 -16.72 -17.53
N SER A 192 -3.44 -16.78 -17.04
CA SER A 192 -3.98 -15.81 -16.07
C SER A 192 -3.07 -15.72 -14.84
N ILE A 193 -2.78 -14.51 -14.38
CA ILE A 193 -1.99 -14.30 -13.17
C ILE A 193 -2.38 -12.99 -12.46
N SER A 194 -2.50 -13.06 -11.14
CA SER A 194 -2.80 -11.92 -10.27
C SER A 194 -2.15 -12.08 -8.91
N GLY A 195 -2.06 -11.00 -8.14
CA GLY A 195 -1.62 -11.07 -6.75
C GLY A 195 -1.37 -9.72 -6.08
N THR A 196 -1.02 -9.81 -4.81
CA THR A 196 -0.52 -8.71 -3.98
C THR A 196 0.90 -9.04 -3.55
N ILE A 197 1.77 -8.03 -3.54
CA ILE A 197 3.14 -8.12 -3.00
C ILE A 197 3.27 -7.03 -1.95
N THR A 198 3.26 -7.42 -0.68
CA THR A 198 3.47 -6.51 0.45
C THR A 198 4.97 -6.30 0.64
N VAL A 199 5.56 -5.45 -0.21
CA VAL A 199 7.02 -5.25 -0.38
C VAL A 199 7.74 -5.00 0.95
N ALA A 200 7.08 -4.31 1.89
CA ALA A 200 7.59 -4.07 3.24
C ALA A 200 7.97 -5.37 3.97
N ASN A 201 7.20 -6.46 3.83
CA ASN A 201 7.48 -7.74 4.49
C ASN A 201 8.80 -8.34 3.99
N HIS A 202 9.06 -8.25 2.68
CA HIS A 202 10.31 -8.71 2.06
C HIS A 202 11.49 -7.87 2.54
N PHE A 203 11.37 -6.54 2.51
CA PHE A 203 12.46 -5.64 2.92
C PHE A 203 12.76 -5.76 4.42
N ASN A 204 11.73 -5.90 5.26
CA ASN A 204 11.88 -6.13 6.70
C ASN A 204 12.56 -7.48 6.99
N TYR A 205 12.17 -8.55 6.29
CA TYR A 205 12.83 -9.85 6.43
C TYR A 205 14.30 -9.77 5.99
N TRP A 206 14.58 -9.17 4.84
CA TRP A 206 15.95 -8.95 4.36
C TRP A 206 16.80 -8.20 5.39
N ALA A 207 16.28 -7.09 5.94
CA ALA A 207 16.96 -6.34 7.01
C ALA A 207 17.20 -7.18 8.28
N SER A 208 16.23 -8.03 8.69
CA SER A 208 16.40 -8.96 9.83
C SER A 208 17.56 -9.95 9.64
N GLN A 209 17.89 -10.26 8.38
CA GLN A 209 18.98 -11.15 7.97
C GLN A 209 20.28 -10.40 7.63
N GLY A 210 20.35 -9.08 7.88
CA GLY A 210 21.50 -8.22 7.57
C GLY A 210 21.66 -7.89 6.08
N LEU A 211 20.63 -8.13 5.27
CA LEU A 211 20.57 -7.77 3.84
C LEU A 211 20.04 -6.34 3.70
N ASN A 212 20.88 -5.37 4.05
CA ASN A 212 20.51 -3.96 4.08
C ASN A 212 20.42 -3.36 2.66
N LEU A 213 19.26 -2.80 2.34
CA LEU A 213 19.02 -2.02 1.13
C LEU A 213 19.56 -0.58 1.26
N GLY A 214 19.83 0.07 0.12
CA GLY A 214 20.21 1.48 0.04
C GLY A 214 19.06 2.42 -0.33
N SER A 215 19.41 3.63 -0.79
CA SER A 215 18.44 4.59 -1.35
C SER A 215 17.81 4.03 -2.64
N HIS A 216 16.49 3.90 -2.70
CA HIS A 216 15.80 3.34 -3.87
C HIS A 216 15.97 4.19 -5.14
N ASP A 217 16.29 3.50 -6.25
CA ASP A 217 16.05 3.99 -7.61
C ASP A 217 14.70 3.39 -8.08
N TYR A 218 14.48 3.12 -9.37
CA TYR A 218 13.20 2.56 -9.84
C TYR A 218 12.85 1.19 -9.25
N MET A 219 11.53 0.91 -9.25
CA MET A 219 10.93 -0.39 -8.98
C MET A 219 9.74 -0.61 -9.91
N VAL A 220 9.74 -1.69 -10.68
CA VAL A 220 8.72 -2.04 -11.67
C VAL A 220 8.32 -3.50 -11.54
N LEU A 221 7.05 -3.83 -11.79
CA LEU A 221 6.64 -5.23 -11.97
C LEU A 221 7.06 -5.65 -13.38
N ALA A 222 8.22 -6.29 -13.48
CA ALA A 222 8.86 -6.64 -14.72
C ALA A 222 8.46 -8.03 -15.21
N THR A 223 8.32 -8.14 -16.53
CA THR A 223 8.53 -9.40 -17.25
C THR A 223 9.98 -9.38 -17.75
N GLU A 224 10.71 -10.48 -17.56
CA GLU A 224 12.06 -10.68 -18.12
C GLU A 224 12.08 -11.95 -18.97
N GLY A 225 12.80 -11.94 -20.10
CA GLY A 225 12.90 -13.07 -21.03
C GLY A 225 14.32 -13.25 -21.57
N TYR A 226 14.90 -14.41 -21.29
CA TYR A 226 16.27 -14.78 -21.68
C TYR A 226 16.25 -15.97 -22.65
N GLN A 227 16.70 -15.76 -23.89
CA GLN A 227 16.78 -16.78 -24.95
C GLN A 227 15.48 -17.59 -25.12
N SER A 228 14.32 -16.92 -24.98
CA SER A 228 12.99 -17.51 -24.86
C SER A 228 11.96 -16.84 -25.76
N THR A 229 10.77 -17.43 -25.87
CA THR A 229 9.60 -16.85 -26.54
C THR A 229 8.45 -16.72 -25.55
N GLY A 230 7.69 -15.63 -25.62
CA GLY A 230 6.52 -15.44 -24.77
C GLY A 230 5.80 -14.11 -25.01
N SER A 231 4.75 -13.89 -24.21
CA SER A 231 4.07 -12.60 -24.09
C SER A 231 3.58 -12.36 -22.67
N SER A 232 3.31 -11.10 -22.34
CA SER A 232 2.57 -10.74 -21.13
C SER A 232 1.62 -9.57 -21.40
N ASP A 233 0.56 -9.46 -20.60
CA ASP A 233 -0.36 -8.32 -20.57
C ASP A 233 -0.69 -8.08 -19.10
N ILE A 234 0.06 -7.19 -18.44
CA ILE A 234 0.10 -7.04 -16.99
C ILE A 234 -0.33 -5.63 -16.62
N THR A 235 -1.31 -5.53 -15.73
CA THR A 235 -1.70 -4.29 -15.03
C THR A 235 -1.10 -4.33 -13.63
N VAL A 236 -0.41 -3.27 -13.24
CA VAL A 236 0.12 -3.07 -11.88
C VAL A 236 -0.49 -1.83 -11.26
N TRP A 237 -0.77 -1.84 -9.95
CA TRP A 237 -1.21 -0.64 -9.23
C TRP A 237 -0.73 -0.66 -7.78
N GLU A 238 -0.75 0.51 -7.14
CA GLU A 238 -0.46 0.62 -5.72
C GLU A 238 -1.74 0.35 -4.92
N GLY A 239 -1.68 -0.64 -4.02
CA GLY A 239 -2.72 -0.86 -3.03
C GLY A 239 -2.64 0.20 -1.94
N SER A 240 -3.80 0.60 -1.41
CA SER A 240 -3.83 1.25 -0.10
C SER A 240 -3.29 0.26 0.94
N ALA A 241 -2.39 0.71 1.82
CA ALA A 241 -1.82 -0.12 2.87
C ALA A 241 -2.85 -0.36 3.99
N ASN A 242 -3.82 -1.25 3.72
CA ASN A 242 -4.70 -1.80 4.73
C ASN A 242 -3.90 -2.81 5.57
N SER A 243 -3.73 -2.55 6.87
CA SER A 243 -3.07 -3.46 7.80
C SER A 243 -3.98 -4.63 8.19
N SER A 244 -4.31 -5.47 7.21
CA SER A 244 -5.04 -6.72 7.41
C SER A 244 -4.14 -7.92 7.15
N SER A 245 -3.77 -8.61 8.22
CA SER A 245 -3.51 -10.04 8.14
C SER A 245 -4.70 -10.74 7.50
N SER A 246 -4.41 -11.57 6.50
CA SER A 246 -5.22 -12.66 5.92
C SER A 246 -6.49 -13.10 6.67
N ASN A 247 -7.63 -13.40 6.02
CA ASN A 247 -7.97 -13.23 4.60
C ASN A 247 -9.52 -13.27 4.36
N SER A 248 -9.92 -13.14 3.10
CA SER A 248 -11.22 -12.89 2.48
C SER A 248 -12.26 -14.05 2.31
N SER A 249 -13.04 -14.40 3.35
CA SER A 249 -14.49 -14.81 3.37
C SER A 249 -15.14 -16.27 3.30
N THR A 250 -16.02 -16.62 2.32
CA THR A 250 -16.79 -17.91 2.13
C THR A 250 -16.78 -18.52 0.67
N SER A 251 -17.69 -19.23 -0.07
CA SER A 251 -19.06 -19.85 -0.07
C SER A 251 -19.08 -21.02 -1.13
N SER A 252 -20.10 -21.75 -1.67
CA SER A 252 -21.59 -21.92 -1.56
C SER A 252 -22.13 -23.27 -2.25
N SER A 253 -23.39 -23.78 -2.06
CA SER A 253 -23.92 -25.11 -2.56
C SER A 253 -24.98 -25.97 -1.72
N THR A 254 -26.11 -26.41 -2.29
CA THR A 254 -27.31 -27.14 -1.76
C THR A 254 -27.16 -28.44 -0.91
N SER A 255 -28.16 -28.97 -0.15
CA SER A 255 -29.48 -28.43 0.34
C SER A 255 -30.31 -29.37 1.25
N SER A 256 -31.07 -28.81 2.23
CA SER A 256 -32.49 -29.17 2.46
C SER A 256 -33.27 -28.21 3.41
N SER A 257 -34.56 -28.02 3.11
CA SER A 257 -35.66 -27.47 3.94
C SER A 257 -35.40 -26.52 5.14
N ALA A 258 -35.65 -25.24 4.91
CA ALA A 258 -36.47 -24.35 5.75
C ALA A 258 -36.09 -24.09 7.24
N ASN A 259 -35.12 -23.20 7.48
CA ASN A 259 -35.34 -21.95 8.24
C ASN A 259 -34.19 -20.95 8.01
N GLY A 260 -34.39 -19.68 8.35
CA GLY A 260 -33.41 -18.62 8.08
C GLY A 260 -32.22 -18.63 9.06
N GLY A 261 -30.99 -18.75 8.53
CA GLY A 261 -29.75 -18.66 9.29
C GLY A 261 -28.52 -18.60 8.38
N SER A 262 -27.46 -17.93 8.83
CA SER A 262 -26.20 -17.74 8.07
C SER A 262 -25.20 -18.87 8.40
N GLY A 263 -25.40 -20.05 7.80
CA GLY A 263 -24.54 -21.22 7.98
C GLY A 263 -23.79 -21.60 6.70
N ILE A 264 -22.65 -22.28 6.88
CA ILE A 264 -21.72 -22.77 5.85
C ILE A 264 -21.89 -24.28 5.65
N THR A 265 -22.23 -24.77 4.46
CA THR A 265 -22.07 -26.22 4.11
C THR A 265 -20.74 -26.48 3.41
N VAL A 266 -20.27 -27.71 3.41
CA VAL A 266 -19.24 -28.26 2.54
C VAL A 266 -19.77 -29.58 2.00
N ARG A 267 -19.76 -29.80 0.69
CA ARG A 267 -20.24 -31.05 0.09
C ARG A 267 -19.07 -31.83 -0.49
N ALA A 268 -18.78 -32.98 0.09
CA ALA A 268 -17.63 -33.80 -0.29
C ALA A 268 -17.87 -35.30 -0.10
N ARG A 269 -16.98 -36.11 -0.66
CA ARG A 269 -16.76 -37.52 -0.29
C ARG A 269 -15.28 -37.84 -0.25
N GLY A 270 -14.90 -38.83 0.53
CA GLY A 270 -13.60 -39.50 0.39
C GLY A 270 -13.69 -40.67 -0.60
N THR A 271 -12.56 -41.21 -1.05
CA THR A 271 -12.52 -42.44 -1.84
C THR A 271 -12.68 -43.71 -0.99
N ASN A 272 -12.30 -43.67 0.30
CA ASN A 272 -12.33 -44.83 1.21
C ASN A 272 -13.24 -44.66 2.44
N GLY A 273 -13.58 -43.42 2.82
CA GLY A 273 -14.41 -43.11 3.99
C GLY A 273 -13.61 -42.95 5.29
N SER A 274 -12.35 -42.54 5.19
CA SER A 274 -11.47 -42.20 6.32
C SER A 274 -10.69 -40.90 6.12
N GLU A 275 -10.85 -40.28 4.95
CA GLU A 275 -10.41 -38.94 4.61
C GLU A 275 -11.00 -37.93 5.58
N HIS A 276 -10.19 -36.97 6.03
CA HIS A 276 -10.59 -35.94 6.98
C HIS A 276 -10.39 -34.57 6.34
N ILE A 277 -11.38 -33.69 6.54
CA ILE A 277 -11.32 -32.32 6.04
C ILE A 277 -11.60 -31.30 7.15
N ASN A 278 -10.91 -30.16 7.06
CA ASN A 278 -11.15 -28.99 7.88
C ASN A 278 -11.82 -27.90 7.03
N LEU A 279 -12.91 -27.33 7.55
CA LEU A 279 -13.43 -26.05 7.08
C LEU A 279 -12.71 -24.94 7.85
N ILE A 280 -11.81 -24.26 7.14
CA ILE A 280 -11.13 -23.06 7.61
C ILE A 280 -11.96 -21.86 7.19
N VAL A 281 -12.20 -20.92 8.11
CA VAL A 281 -12.84 -19.63 7.89
C VAL A 281 -11.99 -18.58 8.59
N GLY A 282 -11.18 -17.86 7.82
CA GLY A 282 -10.39 -16.72 8.31
C GLY A 282 -9.05 -17.13 8.91
N GLY A 283 -8.45 -18.18 8.35
CA GLY A 283 -7.28 -18.83 8.92
C GLY A 283 -7.57 -19.59 10.23
N SER A 284 -8.84 -19.74 10.62
CA SER A 284 -9.28 -20.52 11.78
C SER A 284 -10.12 -21.72 11.35
N THR A 285 -9.77 -22.92 11.78
CA THR A 285 -10.63 -24.10 11.61
C THR A 285 -11.89 -23.96 12.45
N VAL A 286 -13.05 -23.89 11.81
CA VAL A 286 -14.36 -23.73 12.49
C VAL A 286 -15.19 -25.00 12.53
N ALA A 287 -14.89 -25.97 11.67
CA ALA A 287 -15.42 -27.33 11.72
C ALA A 287 -14.44 -28.32 11.08
N SER A 288 -14.53 -29.58 11.49
CA SER A 288 -13.70 -30.70 11.00
C SER A 288 -14.56 -31.94 10.88
N TRP A 289 -14.39 -32.72 9.81
CA TRP A 289 -15.22 -33.90 9.53
C TRP A 289 -14.42 -35.04 8.89
N THR A 290 -14.67 -36.27 9.33
CA THR A 290 -14.31 -37.47 8.55
C THR A 290 -15.38 -37.71 7.48
N LEU A 291 -14.96 -37.88 6.24
CA LEU A 291 -15.83 -38.06 5.09
C LEU A 291 -16.34 -39.50 4.96
N THR A 292 -17.46 -39.65 4.25
CA THR A 292 -17.94 -40.98 3.79
C THR A 292 -17.55 -41.19 2.33
N THR A 293 -17.70 -42.42 1.82
CA THR A 293 -17.54 -42.75 0.39
C THR A 293 -18.69 -42.26 -0.52
N SER A 294 -19.60 -41.44 0.01
CA SER A 294 -20.74 -40.86 -0.70
C SER A 294 -20.78 -39.35 -0.50
N ASN A 295 -21.22 -38.57 -1.50
CA ASN A 295 -21.33 -37.11 -1.34
C ASN A 295 -22.37 -36.80 -0.28
N GLN A 296 -21.94 -36.17 0.81
CA GLN A 296 -22.78 -35.71 1.92
C GLN A 296 -22.60 -34.21 2.12
N ASP A 297 -23.60 -33.58 2.71
CA ASP A 297 -23.65 -32.15 2.99
C ASP A 297 -23.22 -31.93 4.46
N TYR A 298 -22.05 -31.34 4.68
CA TYR A 298 -21.45 -31.09 6.00
C TYR A 298 -21.64 -29.63 6.41
N THR A 299 -22.62 -29.33 7.25
CA THR A 299 -22.99 -27.93 7.59
C THR A 299 -22.49 -27.43 8.94
N TYR A 300 -21.61 -26.43 8.91
CA TYR A 300 -21.26 -25.53 10.01
C TYR A 300 -22.31 -24.43 10.18
N ASN A 301 -22.96 -24.36 11.34
CA ASN A 301 -24.03 -23.38 11.62
C ASN A 301 -23.56 -22.29 12.58
N GLY A 302 -22.59 -21.47 12.17
CA GLY A 302 -22.02 -20.38 12.96
C GLY A 302 -21.65 -19.14 12.14
N THR A 303 -21.38 -18.03 12.84
CA THR A 303 -21.26 -16.68 12.24
C THR A 303 -19.81 -16.27 11.96
N ALA A 304 -18.96 -17.20 11.51
CA ALA A 304 -17.56 -16.93 11.22
C ALA A 304 -17.41 -16.17 9.89
N THR A 305 -16.48 -15.20 9.84
CA THR A 305 -16.21 -14.35 8.67
C THR A 305 -14.71 -14.22 8.43
N GLY A 306 -14.19 -14.91 7.42
CA GLY A 306 -12.79 -14.87 6.96
C GLY A 306 -12.54 -16.06 6.02
N ASP A 307 -11.55 -16.01 5.12
CA ASP A 307 -11.40 -16.89 3.93
C ASP A 307 -11.81 -18.35 4.10
N ILE A 308 -12.74 -18.83 3.26
CA ILE A 308 -13.04 -20.26 3.20
C ILE A 308 -11.94 -20.95 2.45
N GLN A 309 -11.38 -21.94 3.15
CA GLN A 309 -10.57 -22.97 2.57
C GLN A 309 -11.08 -24.32 3.09
N VAL A 310 -11.26 -25.28 2.20
CA VAL A 310 -11.49 -26.68 2.56
C VAL A 310 -10.14 -27.37 2.46
N GLU A 311 -9.61 -27.79 3.60
CA GLU A 311 -8.32 -28.49 3.73
C GLU A 311 -8.54 -30.00 3.82
N PHE A 312 -7.71 -30.78 3.12
CA PHE A 312 -7.55 -32.23 3.30
C PHE A 312 -6.24 -32.46 4.06
N ASP A 313 -6.31 -32.94 5.31
CA ASP A 313 -5.19 -32.88 6.27
C ASP A 313 -4.56 -34.24 6.63
N ASN A 314 -5.17 -35.36 6.23
CA ASN A 314 -4.77 -36.71 6.61
C ASN A 314 -4.41 -37.65 5.45
N ASP A 315 -3.94 -37.08 4.33
CA ASP A 315 -3.48 -37.83 3.15
C ASP A 315 -2.54 -39.00 3.51
N SER A 316 -2.87 -40.16 2.95
CA SER A 316 -2.04 -41.36 2.97
C SER A 316 -2.41 -42.24 1.77
N SER A 317 -1.50 -43.15 1.38
CA SER A 317 -1.54 -43.84 0.08
C SER A 317 -2.92 -44.42 -0.30
N GLY A 318 -3.58 -43.76 -1.25
CA GLY A 318 -4.87 -44.15 -1.81
C GLY A 318 -6.10 -43.43 -1.23
N LEU A 319 -5.91 -42.46 -0.32
CA LEU A 319 -6.94 -41.54 0.14
C LEU A 319 -7.03 -40.33 -0.80
N ASP A 320 -8.21 -40.06 -1.37
CA ASP A 320 -8.48 -38.85 -2.16
C ASP A 320 -9.82 -38.24 -1.71
N VAL A 321 -9.93 -36.90 -1.76
CA VAL A 321 -11.20 -36.22 -1.54
C VAL A 321 -11.78 -35.75 -2.88
N ILE A 322 -13.08 -35.93 -3.07
CA ILE A 322 -13.87 -35.28 -4.12
C ILE A 322 -14.73 -34.22 -3.43
N LEU A 323 -14.37 -32.96 -3.64
CA LEU A 323 -15.06 -31.77 -3.17
C LEU A 323 -15.96 -31.25 -4.30
N ASP A 324 -17.27 -31.17 -4.03
CA ASP A 324 -18.33 -30.77 -4.97
C ASP A 324 -18.46 -29.23 -4.89
N TYR A 325 -18.80 -28.71 -3.69
CA TYR A 325 -19.03 -27.28 -3.41
C TYR A 325 -19.18 -26.98 -1.89
N VAL A 326 -19.71 -25.80 -1.51
CA VAL A 326 -19.83 -25.29 -0.11
C VAL A 326 -21.33 -24.97 0.23
N TYR A 327 -21.78 -24.05 1.13
CA TYR A 327 -23.12 -23.37 1.14
C TYR A 327 -23.15 -22.07 1.91
N VAL A 328 -23.32 -20.91 1.29
CA VAL A 328 -23.56 -19.65 2.02
C VAL A 328 -24.23 -18.64 1.08
N ASN A 329 -24.81 -17.58 1.64
CA ASN A 329 -25.37 -16.41 0.96
C ASN A 329 -26.43 -16.67 -0.15
N GLY A 330 -26.91 -17.91 -0.30
CA GLY A 330 -27.88 -18.32 -1.32
C GLY A 330 -27.28 -18.63 -2.70
N GLU A 331 -25.96 -18.78 -2.79
CA GLU A 331 -25.20 -18.94 -4.03
C GLU A 331 -24.79 -20.42 -4.29
N THR A 332 -24.05 -20.67 -5.37
CA THR A 332 -23.24 -21.87 -5.63
C THR A 332 -21.82 -21.45 -6.00
N ARG A 333 -20.78 -22.07 -5.44
CA ARG A 333 -19.38 -21.94 -5.89
C ARG A 333 -18.79 -23.34 -6.00
N GLN A 334 -18.48 -23.74 -7.22
CA GLN A 334 -18.02 -25.07 -7.62
C GLN A 334 -16.53 -25.23 -7.35
N ALA A 335 -16.07 -26.39 -6.86
CA ALA A 335 -14.65 -26.62 -6.62
C ALA A 335 -13.82 -26.60 -7.92
N GLU A 336 -14.39 -27.08 -9.02
CA GLU A 336 -13.77 -27.03 -10.36
C GLU A 336 -13.66 -25.63 -10.95
N ASP A 337 -14.41 -24.64 -10.47
CA ASP A 337 -14.28 -23.23 -10.88
C ASP A 337 -13.20 -22.47 -10.05
N MET A 338 -12.66 -23.05 -8.97
CA MET A 338 -11.76 -22.35 -8.05
C MET A 338 -10.29 -22.38 -8.53
N GLU A 339 -9.70 -21.19 -8.75
CA GLU A 339 -8.31 -21.04 -9.20
C GLU A 339 -7.27 -21.41 -8.11
N TYR A 340 -7.66 -21.38 -6.83
CA TYR A 340 -6.78 -21.74 -5.71
C TYR A 340 -7.05 -23.17 -5.21
N ASN A 341 -6.35 -24.14 -5.81
CA ASN A 341 -6.31 -25.55 -5.41
C ASN A 341 -4.85 -26.01 -5.24
N THR A 342 -4.41 -26.31 -4.02
CA THR A 342 -3.07 -26.87 -3.77
C THR A 342 -3.05 -28.39 -3.63
N ALA A 343 -4.22 -29.03 -3.53
CA ALA A 343 -4.36 -30.46 -3.34
C ALA A 343 -4.19 -31.29 -4.63
N THR A 344 -4.36 -30.68 -5.82
CA THR A 344 -4.25 -31.38 -7.12
C THR A 344 -3.64 -30.52 -8.24
N TYR A 345 -2.82 -31.15 -9.06
CA TYR A 345 -2.32 -30.67 -10.36
C TYR A 345 -1.99 -31.86 -11.28
N ASP A 346 -2.78 -32.09 -12.33
CA ASP A 346 -2.58 -33.16 -13.33
C ASP A 346 -2.38 -34.59 -12.74
N GLY A 347 -2.96 -34.84 -11.55
CA GLY A 347 -2.81 -36.08 -10.79
C GLY A 347 -1.66 -36.10 -9.76
N GLU A 348 -0.88 -35.03 -9.66
CA GLU A 348 0.18 -34.83 -8.66
C GLU A 348 -0.14 -33.67 -7.68
N CYS A 349 0.67 -33.49 -6.64
CA CYS A 349 0.43 -32.53 -5.56
C CYS A 349 0.90 -31.10 -5.88
N GLY A 350 0.21 -30.07 -5.36
CA GLY A 350 0.81 -28.75 -5.10
C GLY A 350 0.95 -27.75 -6.27
N GLY A 351 0.34 -28.02 -7.43
CA GLY A 351 0.59 -27.23 -8.66
C GLY A 351 -0.51 -26.27 -9.15
N GLY A 352 -1.74 -26.31 -8.61
CA GLY A 352 -2.83 -25.41 -9.04
C GLY A 352 -3.63 -25.94 -10.23
N SER A 353 -4.81 -26.54 -9.99
CA SER A 353 -5.73 -26.95 -11.06
C SER A 353 -7.21 -26.81 -10.72
N TYR A 354 -7.99 -26.42 -11.73
CA TYR A 354 -9.45 -26.42 -11.75
C TYR A 354 -9.97 -27.86 -11.66
N SER A 355 -10.33 -28.32 -10.45
CA SER A 355 -10.65 -29.73 -10.18
C SER A 355 -11.46 -29.92 -8.88
N GLU A 356 -12.53 -30.71 -8.95
CA GLU A 356 -13.24 -31.28 -7.78
C GLU A 356 -12.33 -32.19 -6.94
N THR A 357 -11.27 -32.75 -7.52
CA THR A 357 -10.45 -33.77 -6.86
C THR A 357 -9.31 -33.14 -6.07
N MET A 358 -9.05 -33.67 -4.88
CA MET A 358 -7.96 -33.36 -3.97
C MET A 358 -7.15 -34.65 -3.74
N HIS A 359 -6.08 -34.83 -4.52
CA HIS A 359 -5.26 -36.05 -4.56
C HIS A 359 -4.17 -36.12 -3.48
N CYS A 360 -3.83 -34.99 -2.86
CA CYS A 360 -2.85 -34.93 -1.77
C CYS A 360 -3.31 -33.95 -0.69
N SER A 361 -2.65 -33.98 0.47
CA SER A 361 -2.89 -32.97 1.51
C SER A 361 -2.67 -31.54 0.99
N GLY A 362 -3.67 -30.69 1.18
CA GLY A 362 -3.76 -29.36 0.57
C GLY A 362 -5.14 -28.74 0.73
N VAL A 363 -5.37 -27.60 0.08
CA VAL A 363 -6.59 -26.77 0.20
C VAL A 363 -7.23 -26.44 -1.14
N ILE A 364 -8.54 -26.23 -1.15
CA ILE A 364 -9.28 -25.48 -2.18
C ILE A 364 -9.94 -24.26 -1.50
N GLY A 365 -9.78 -23.06 -2.06
CA GLY A 365 -10.28 -21.78 -1.49
C GLY A 365 -11.36 -21.10 -2.34
N PHE A 366 -12.28 -20.34 -1.71
CA PHE A 366 -13.60 -20.02 -2.29
C PHE A 366 -14.09 -18.53 -2.31
N GLY A 367 -13.32 -17.53 -1.84
CA GLY A 367 -13.65 -16.08 -1.97
C GLY A 367 -14.40 -15.43 -0.79
N GLU A 368 -14.99 -14.22 -0.91
CA GLU A 368 -15.51 -13.45 0.26
C GLU A 368 -16.85 -13.98 0.90
N THR A 369 -17.15 -13.64 2.19
CA THR A 369 -18.49 -13.78 2.88
C THR A 369 -19.38 -12.59 2.58
N SER A 370 -18.79 -11.50 2.15
CA SER A 370 -19.48 -10.43 1.43
C SER A 370 -19.55 -10.69 -0.07
N ASP A 371 -18.80 -11.65 -0.63
CA ASP A 371 -18.82 -11.87 -2.09
C ASP A 371 -20.16 -12.40 -2.56
N CYS A 372 -20.49 -11.93 -3.76
CA CYS A 372 -21.71 -12.24 -4.47
C CYS A 372 -21.38 -12.39 -5.96
N PHE A 373 -20.79 -13.53 -6.35
CA PHE A 373 -20.31 -13.75 -7.71
C PHE A 373 -21.44 -13.70 -8.75
N SER A 374 -22.66 -14.05 -8.34
CA SER A 374 -23.89 -13.98 -9.13
C SER A 374 -24.58 -12.60 -9.14
N GLY A 375 -24.11 -11.64 -8.33
CA GLY A 375 -24.64 -10.26 -8.26
C GLY A 375 -26.08 -10.10 -7.75
N ASN A 376 -26.73 -11.16 -7.26
CA ASN A 376 -28.18 -11.18 -6.93
C ASN A 376 -28.48 -11.43 -5.42
N CYS A 377 -27.51 -11.24 -4.54
CA CYS A 377 -27.61 -11.50 -3.10
C CYS A 377 -28.59 -10.55 -2.41
N SER A 378 -29.85 -11.01 -2.29
CA SER A 378 -31.00 -10.17 -1.94
C SER A 378 -31.16 -9.97 -0.43
N SER A 379 -30.48 -8.96 0.12
CA SER A 379 -30.87 -8.36 1.41
C SER A 379 -32.16 -7.55 1.20
N GLY A 380 -33.31 -8.13 1.56
CA GLY A 380 -34.63 -7.56 1.24
C GLY A 380 -35.13 -6.45 2.18
N THR A 381 -36.26 -5.84 1.80
CA THR A 381 -37.06 -4.83 2.55
C THR A 381 -36.43 -3.41 2.57
N THR A 382 -37.03 -2.35 2.02
CA THR A 382 -38.29 -2.18 1.25
C THR A 382 -38.22 -0.92 0.37
N SER A 383 -38.94 -0.90 -0.75
CA SER A 383 -39.05 0.27 -1.63
C SER A 383 -40.07 1.31 -1.13
N SER A 384 -39.74 2.60 -1.23
CA SER A 384 -40.74 3.68 -1.24
C SER A 384 -40.28 4.84 -2.14
N SER A 385 -40.84 4.91 -3.35
CA SER A 385 -40.53 5.93 -4.36
C SER A 385 -41.45 7.16 -4.26
N SER A 386 -40.89 8.37 -4.28
CA SER A 386 -41.68 9.60 -4.42
C SER A 386 -40.92 10.73 -5.12
N ASN A 387 -41.58 11.40 -6.07
CA ASN A 387 -41.07 12.54 -6.85
C ASN A 387 -40.50 13.68 -6.00
N SER A 388 -39.37 14.24 -6.44
CA SER A 388 -38.87 15.54 -5.96
C SER A 388 -39.53 16.69 -6.74
N SER A 389 -40.33 17.51 -6.05
CA SER A 389 -40.75 18.84 -6.52
C SER A 389 -40.02 19.92 -5.71
N SER A 390 -39.54 20.96 -6.37
CA SER A 390 -38.68 21.99 -5.77
C SER A 390 -39.44 23.05 -4.96
N SER A 391 -38.98 23.35 -3.73
CA SER A 391 -39.01 24.72 -3.17
C SER A 391 -38.23 24.81 -1.84
N ASN A 392 -37.66 26.00 -1.56
CA ASN A 392 -36.86 26.27 -0.36
C ASN A 392 -37.73 26.52 0.89
N ASN A 393 -37.23 26.15 2.07
CA ASN A 393 -37.13 27.10 3.19
C ASN A 393 -36.07 26.67 4.22
N SER A 394 -35.53 27.61 4.99
CA SER A 394 -34.50 27.37 6.02
C SER A 394 -35.08 27.47 7.43
N SER A 395 -34.86 26.48 8.30
CA SER A 395 -34.77 26.69 9.75
C SER A 395 -34.03 25.57 10.46
N THR A 396 -33.28 25.94 11.49
CA THR A 396 -32.44 25.09 12.34
C THR A 396 -33.21 23.97 13.06
N SER A 397 -32.67 22.75 13.05
CA SER A 397 -32.75 21.83 14.18
C SER A 397 -31.54 20.89 14.18
N SER A 398 -30.96 20.65 15.34
CA SER A 398 -29.78 19.80 15.53
C SER A 398 -30.18 18.33 15.71
N SER A 399 -29.71 17.44 14.83
CA SER A 399 -29.60 16.01 15.15
C SER A 399 -28.38 15.40 14.48
N THR A 400 -27.68 14.53 15.21
CA THR A 400 -26.47 13.84 14.78
C THR A 400 -26.78 12.80 13.70
N GLY A 401 -26.62 13.18 12.43
CA GLY A 401 -26.62 12.25 11.32
C GLY A 401 -25.24 11.60 11.17
N ASN A 402 -25.10 10.33 11.57
CA ASN A 402 -23.93 9.53 11.24
C ASN A 402 -24.00 9.10 9.76
N SER A 403 -23.80 10.04 8.85
CA SER A 403 -23.60 9.75 7.43
C SER A 403 -22.27 9.01 7.28
N SER A 404 -22.33 7.73 6.92
CA SER A 404 -21.14 6.92 6.65
C SER A 404 -20.29 7.60 5.58
N CYS A 405 -19.07 8.00 5.95
CA CYS A 405 -18.13 8.62 5.03
C CYS A 405 -17.76 7.63 3.91
N ASN A 406 -18.00 8.01 2.66
CA ASN A 406 -17.56 7.27 1.47
C ASN A 406 -16.03 7.23 1.33
N GLY A 407 -15.33 8.06 2.11
CA GLY A 407 -13.89 8.14 2.20
C GLY A 407 -13.45 9.31 3.07
N TYR A 408 -12.16 9.36 3.37
CA TYR A 408 -11.52 10.40 4.16
C TYR A 408 -10.47 11.15 3.33
N VAL A 409 -10.32 12.46 3.55
CA VAL A 409 -9.36 13.31 2.83
C VAL A 409 -8.55 14.18 3.79
N GLY A 410 -7.27 14.35 3.47
CA GLY A 410 -6.29 15.07 4.26
C GLY A 410 -6.36 16.54 3.93
N ILE A 411 -7.19 17.27 4.68
CA ILE A 411 -7.28 18.73 4.60
C ILE A 411 -6.12 19.28 5.42
N THR A 412 -5.15 19.91 4.75
CA THR A 412 -3.90 20.34 5.41
C THR A 412 -3.50 21.76 5.05
N PHE A 413 -2.82 22.42 6.00
CA PHE A 413 -2.37 23.80 5.86
C PHE A 413 -0.94 23.96 6.36
N ASP A 414 -0.08 24.50 5.50
CA ASP A 414 1.34 24.81 5.75
C ASP A 414 1.50 26.24 6.32
N ASP A 415 2.75 26.67 6.56
CA ASP A 415 3.16 28.00 7.07
C ASP A 415 2.61 28.48 8.43
N GLY A 416 1.62 27.81 9.04
CA GLY A 416 0.95 28.27 10.25
C GLY A 416 1.80 28.24 11.53
N PRO A 417 1.28 28.77 12.66
CA PRO A 417 0.13 29.67 12.78
C PRO A 417 0.54 31.16 12.60
N GLY A 418 -0.38 31.98 12.08
CA GLY A 418 -0.16 33.42 11.88
C GLY A 418 -1.41 34.27 12.16
N SER A 419 -1.62 35.33 11.39
CA SER A 419 -2.67 36.33 11.64
C SER A 419 -4.07 35.88 11.20
N ASN A 420 -4.18 35.07 10.14
CA ASN A 420 -5.46 34.55 9.65
C ASN A 420 -5.93 33.24 10.30
N THR A 421 -5.09 32.56 11.07
CA THR A 421 -5.37 31.22 11.62
C THR A 421 -6.70 31.14 12.38
N SER A 422 -7.00 32.13 13.24
CA SER A 422 -8.29 32.17 13.97
C SER A 422 -9.49 32.32 13.04
N THR A 423 -9.36 32.99 11.90
CA THR A 423 -10.42 33.10 10.88
C THR A 423 -10.61 31.76 10.15
N LEU A 424 -9.51 31.10 9.77
CA LEU A 424 -9.53 29.79 9.13
C LEU A 424 -10.19 28.73 10.04
N ILE A 425 -9.81 28.67 11.31
CA ILE A 425 -10.39 27.76 12.32
C ILE A 425 -11.90 27.98 12.49
N ASN A 426 -12.35 29.23 12.50
CA ASN A 426 -13.79 29.54 12.55
C ASN A 426 -14.52 29.03 11.30
N LEU A 427 -13.93 29.19 10.11
CA LEU A 427 -14.51 28.71 8.85
C LEU A 427 -14.53 27.18 8.76
N LEU A 428 -13.49 26.49 9.21
CA LEU A 428 -13.42 25.03 9.27
C LEU A 428 -14.54 24.47 10.17
N ASN A 429 -14.69 25.01 11.38
CA ASN A 429 -15.79 24.65 12.29
C ASN A 429 -17.17 24.92 11.68
N GLN A 430 -17.40 26.11 11.10
CA GLN A 430 -18.69 26.49 10.51
C GLN A 430 -19.12 25.60 9.34
N ASN A 431 -18.17 24.94 8.67
CA ASN A 431 -18.43 24.09 7.50
C ASN A 431 -18.24 22.59 7.79
N ASN A 432 -18.06 22.19 9.06
CA ASN A 432 -17.79 20.81 9.49
C ASN A 432 -16.56 20.17 8.80
N LEU A 433 -15.49 20.96 8.58
CA LEU A 433 -14.22 20.49 8.03
C LEU A 433 -13.19 20.26 9.13
N THR A 434 -13.48 19.32 10.04
CA THR A 434 -12.56 18.87 11.09
C THR A 434 -12.59 17.33 11.21
N PRO A 435 -11.47 16.68 11.58
CA PRO A 435 -10.16 17.25 11.87
C PRO A 435 -9.38 17.68 10.62
N VAL A 436 -8.35 18.49 10.83
CA VAL A 436 -7.34 18.87 9.82
C VAL A 436 -5.92 18.57 10.33
N THR A 437 -4.91 18.61 9.45
CA THR A 437 -3.50 18.49 9.84
C THR A 437 -2.76 19.80 9.51
N TRP A 438 -2.17 20.44 10.52
CA TRP A 438 -1.41 21.69 10.39
C TRP A 438 0.09 21.38 10.28
N PHE A 439 0.75 21.87 9.23
CA PHE A 439 2.21 21.81 9.09
C PHE A 439 2.79 23.17 9.44
N ASN A 440 3.10 23.33 10.73
CA ASN A 440 3.50 24.62 11.29
C ASN A 440 5.03 24.77 11.33
N THR A 441 5.51 25.99 11.12
CA THR A 441 6.94 26.30 11.28
C THR A 441 7.25 26.57 12.76
N GLY A 442 8.41 26.08 13.24
CA GLY A 442 8.78 26.19 14.66
C GLY A 442 8.83 27.64 15.18
N GLN A 443 9.30 28.59 14.37
CA GLN A 443 9.28 30.03 14.67
C GLN A 443 7.85 30.57 14.84
N ASN A 444 6.91 30.14 13.98
CA ASN A 444 5.52 30.61 14.05
C ASN A 444 4.80 30.00 15.26
N VAL A 445 5.06 28.73 15.60
CA VAL A 445 4.56 28.09 16.84
C VAL A 445 5.04 28.85 18.08
N ALA A 446 6.34 29.14 18.17
CA ALA A 446 6.91 29.88 19.29
C ALA A 446 6.38 31.31 19.42
N SER A 447 6.01 31.94 18.29
CA SER A 447 5.54 33.34 18.24
C SER A 447 4.03 33.50 18.43
N ASN A 448 3.22 32.47 18.15
CA ASN A 448 1.75 32.55 18.05
C ASN A 448 1.04 31.48 18.90
N SER A 449 1.49 31.26 20.13
CA SER A 449 0.97 30.23 21.05
C SER A 449 -0.55 30.29 21.30
N GLY A 450 -1.16 31.48 21.20
CA GLY A 450 -2.61 31.67 21.26
C GLY A 450 -3.36 31.04 20.10
N GLN A 451 -2.89 31.25 18.86
CA GLN A 451 -3.48 30.63 17.66
C GLN A 451 -3.13 29.14 17.57
N PHE A 452 -1.92 28.73 17.99
CA PHE A 452 -1.55 27.31 18.11
C PHE A 452 -2.52 26.55 19.03
N SER A 453 -2.87 27.13 20.18
CA SER A 453 -3.84 26.55 21.11
C SER A 453 -5.23 26.38 20.49
N GLN A 454 -5.58 27.20 19.49
CA GLN A 454 -6.82 27.06 18.73
C GLN A 454 -6.72 25.98 17.64
N GLN A 455 -5.57 25.84 16.96
CA GLN A 455 -5.35 24.81 15.94
C GLN A 455 -5.58 23.39 16.51
N LEU A 456 -5.13 23.14 17.75
CA LEU A 456 -5.35 21.89 18.48
C LEU A 456 -6.84 21.58 18.77
N SER A 457 -7.74 22.56 18.70
CA SER A 457 -9.18 22.34 18.90
C SER A 457 -9.91 21.78 17.67
N VAL A 458 -9.24 21.77 16.50
CA VAL A 458 -9.81 21.38 15.20
C VAL A 458 -8.92 20.43 14.40
N GLY A 459 -7.76 20.06 14.91
CA GLY A 459 -6.78 19.28 14.15
C GLY A 459 -5.53 18.95 14.96
N GLU A 460 -4.61 18.23 14.31
CA GLU A 460 -3.29 17.93 14.85
C GLU A 460 -2.24 18.89 14.30
N VAL A 461 -1.19 19.20 15.07
CA VAL A 461 -0.06 20.00 14.60
C VAL A 461 1.17 19.12 14.38
N GLN A 462 1.84 19.35 13.25
CA GLN A 462 2.92 18.56 12.69
C GLN A 462 4.04 19.48 12.18
N ASN A 463 5.20 18.90 11.83
CA ASN A 463 6.46 19.62 11.65
C ASN A 463 6.61 20.20 10.22
N HIS A 464 7.02 21.47 10.09
CA HIS A 464 7.32 22.12 8.80
C HIS A 464 8.68 22.86 8.81
N SER A 465 9.67 22.29 9.51
CA SER A 465 10.95 22.92 9.86
C SER A 465 10.83 24.18 10.75
N TYR A 466 11.95 24.67 11.27
CA TYR A 466 11.92 25.73 12.27
C TYR A 466 11.79 27.10 11.60
N SER A 467 12.49 27.29 10.48
CA SER A 467 12.72 28.55 9.78
C SER A 467 12.17 28.61 8.35
N HIS A 468 11.54 27.53 7.85
CA HIS A 468 11.13 27.38 6.45
C HIS A 468 12.29 27.59 5.44
N SER A 469 13.48 27.10 5.78
CA SER A 469 14.68 27.20 4.92
C SER A 469 14.73 26.15 3.81
N HIS A 470 15.36 26.50 2.68
CA HIS A 470 15.80 25.54 1.65
C HIS A 470 16.95 24.67 2.19
N MET A 471 16.64 23.42 2.57
CA MET A 471 17.57 22.53 3.28
C MET A 471 18.42 21.62 2.38
N LEU A 472 18.24 21.64 1.05
CA LEU A 472 18.89 20.68 0.13
C LEU A 472 20.44 20.66 0.18
N ASN A 473 21.07 21.74 0.64
CA ASN A 473 22.54 21.86 0.78
C ASN A 473 23.02 21.84 2.24
N TRP A 474 22.15 21.54 3.21
CA TRP A 474 22.49 21.52 4.63
C TRP A 474 23.15 20.19 5.00
N SER A 475 23.99 20.20 6.05
CA SER A 475 24.50 18.96 6.64
C SER A 475 23.42 18.24 7.45
N TYR A 476 23.58 16.93 7.63
CA TYR A 476 22.67 16.09 8.43
C TYR A 476 22.36 16.68 9.81
N GLN A 477 23.39 17.17 10.52
CA GLN A 477 23.19 17.74 11.85
C GLN A 477 22.31 18.99 11.79
N GLN A 478 22.54 19.90 10.84
CA GLN A 478 21.73 21.11 10.71
C GLN A 478 20.25 20.80 10.42
N VAL A 479 19.95 19.79 9.59
CA VAL A 479 18.56 19.40 9.35
C VAL A 479 17.97 18.68 10.57
N ARG A 480 18.75 17.83 11.26
CA ARG A 480 18.29 17.17 12.48
C ARG A 480 17.97 18.18 13.58
N ASP A 481 18.80 19.19 13.76
CA ASP A 481 18.59 20.27 14.74
C ASP A 481 17.33 21.07 14.38
N GLU A 482 17.19 21.52 13.13
CA GLU A 482 16.01 22.26 12.62
C GLU A 482 14.68 21.51 12.83
N LEU A 483 14.66 20.20 12.57
CA LEU A 483 13.48 19.36 12.78
C LEU A 483 13.25 19.06 14.27
N SER A 484 14.31 18.89 15.05
CA SER A 484 14.24 18.65 16.50
C SER A 484 13.71 19.89 17.25
N ASP A 485 14.21 21.08 16.92
CA ASP A 485 13.75 22.35 17.50
C ASP A 485 12.27 22.62 17.17
N THR A 486 11.81 22.19 15.99
CA THR A 486 10.39 22.26 15.61
C THR A 486 9.53 21.28 16.41
N ASN A 487 10.00 20.04 16.58
CA ASN A 487 9.35 19.07 17.46
C ASN A 487 9.28 19.58 18.91
N GLN A 488 10.34 20.24 19.40
CA GLN A 488 10.39 20.80 20.74
C GLN A 488 9.48 22.03 20.88
N ALA A 489 9.40 22.90 19.87
CA ALA A 489 8.49 24.04 19.85
C ALA A 489 7.02 23.61 19.92
N ILE A 490 6.63 22.61 19.13
CA ILE A 490 5.26 22.05 19.11
C ILE A 490 4.91 21.43 20.47
N GLN A 491 5.80 20.63 21.06
CA GLN A 491 5.58 20.05 22.39
C GLN A 491 5.54 21.09 23.51
N ASN A 492 6.45 22.09 23.49
CA ASN A 492 6.48 23.18 24.47
C ASN A 492 5.21 24.04 24.43
N ALA A 493 4.57 24.17 23.26
CA ALA A 493 3.31 24.89 23.08
C ALA A 493 2.07 24.04 23.47
N GLY A 494 2.24 22.77 23.85
CA GLY A 494 1.17 21.87 24.29
C GLY A 494 0.65 20.91 23.23
N GLY A 495 1.30 20.82 22.07
CA GLY A 495 1.01 19.81 21.05
C GLY A 495 1.54 18.42 21.44
N SER A 496 1.03 17.39 20.76
CA SER A 496 1.66 16.06 20.78
C SER A 496 3.04 16.11 20.10
N GLN A 497 3.90 15.13 20.37
CA GLN A 497 5.12 14.95 19.57
C GLN A 497 4.74 14.76 18.09
N PRO A 498 5.28 15.56 17.15
CA PRO A 498 5.02 15.36 15.73
C PRO A 498 5.47 13.98 15.26
N THR A 499 4.71 13.44 14.32
CA THR A 499 4.94 12.15 13.64
C THR A 499 4.97 12.30 12.12
N LEU A 500 4.64 13.49 11.62
CA LEU A 500 4.72 13.90 10.22
C LEU A 500 5.61 15.12 10.11
N PHE A 501 6.41 15.17 9.05
CA PHE A 501 7.15 16.34 8.60
C PHE A 501 6.80 16.60 7.14
N ARG A 502 6.44 17.84 6.80
CA ARG A 502 6.34 18.28 5.41
C ARG A 502 7.52 19.19 5.10
N PRO A 503 8.36 18.91 4.08
CA PRO A 503 9.46 19.80 3.76
C PRO A 503 8.98 21.15 3.20
N PRO A 504 9.60 22.27 3.62
CA PRO A 504 9.50 23.55 2.91
C PRO A 504 9.68 23.37 1.41
N TYR A 505 8.82 24.02 0.61
CA TYR A 505 8.82 23.95 -0.86
C TYR A 505 8.65 22.53 -1.46
N GLY A 506 8.36 21.50 -0.64
CA GLY A 506 8.40 20.09 -1.04
C GLY A 506 9.81 19.54 -1.29
N GLU A 507 10.86 20.27 -0.91
CA GLU A 507 12.25 19.89 -1.18
C GLU A 507 12.75 18.76 -0.25
N THR A 508 13.18 17.64 -0.83
CA THR A 508 13.76 16.52 -0.07
C THR A 508 14.98 15.89 -0.74
N ASN A 509 15.87 15.33 0.09
CA ASN A 509 17.03 14.52 -0.27
C ASN A 509 17.28 13.46 0.83
N SER A 510 18.30 12.62 0.68
CA SER A 510 18.65 11.59 1.68
C SER A 510 18.98 12.19 3.06
N THR A 511 19.67 13.33 3.11
CA THR A 511 20.01 14.04 4.34
C THR A 511 18.77 14.44 5.13
N ILE A 512 17.78 15.02 4.45
CA ILE A 512 16.52 15.48 5.04
C ILE A 512 15.65 14.30 5.49
N ASN A 513 15.53 13.27 4.65
CA ASN A 513 14.75 12.07 4.98
C ASN A 513 15.35 11.31 6.19
N GLN A 514 16.67 11.17 6.27
CA GLN A 514 17.34 10.52 7.41
C GLN A 514 17.15 11.33 8.70
N ALA A 515 17.35 12.64 8.65
CA ALA A 515 17.16 13.52 9.80
C ALA A 515 15.71 13.50 10.33
N ALA A 516 14.72 13.42 9.43
CA ALA A 516 13.31 13.25 9.80
C ALA A 516 13.04 11.86 10.42
N GLN A 517 13.53 10.79 9.78
CA GLN A 517 13.35 9.42 10.25
C GLN A 517 13.94 9.19 11.65
N ASP A 518 15.14 9.74 11.91
CA ASP A 518 15.84 9.63 13.20
C ASP A 518 15.16 10.43 14.34
N LEU A 519 14.11 11.19 14.03
CA LEU A 519 13.23 11.91 14.96
C LEU A 519 11.81 11.34 15.01
N GLY A 520 11.54 10.23 14.32
CA GLY A 520 10.23 9.59 14.23
C GLY A 520 9.25 10.27 13.26
N LEU A 521 9.74 11.13 12.37
CA LEU A 521 8.91 11.92 11.45
C LEU A 521 8.80 11.26 10.08
N ARG A 522 7.58 10.92 9.65
CA ARG A 522 7.32 10.58 8.24
C ARG A 522 7.40 11.84 7.39
N VAL A 523 8.26 11.83 6.37
CA VAL A 523 8.26 12.89 5.35
C VAL A 523 7.02 12.73 4.45
N ILE A 524 6.19 13.78 4.33
CA ILE A 524 5.03 13.80 3.43
C ILE A 524 5.03 15.03 2.50
N THR A 525 4.31 14.91 1.40
CA THR A 525 3.94 16.01 0.50
C THR A 525 2.41 16.05 0.35
N TRP A 526 1.88 16.03 -0.88
CA TRP A 526 0.47 16.15 -1.20
C TRP A 526 0.15 15.42 -2.51
N ASP A 527 -1.09 14.94 -2.66
CA ASP A 527 -1.63 14.46 -3.94
C ASP A 527 -2.12 15.62 -4.81
N VAL A 528 -2.72 16.63 -4.18
CA VAL A 528 -3.40 17.75 -4.82
C VAL A 528 -2.73 19.05 -4.39
N ASP A 529 -2.29 19.85 -5.36
CA ASP A 529 -1.73 21.18 -5.17
C ASP A 529 -2.83 22.22 -5.42
N SER A 530 -3.22 22.99 -4.40
CA SER A 530 -4.28 24.00 -4.56
C SER A 530 -3.84 25.25 -5.32
N ARG A 531 -2.52 25.48 -5.48
CA ARG A 531 -1.91 26.69 -6.03
C ARG A 531 -2.28 27.99 -5.30
N ASP A 532 -2.74 27.91 -4.04
CA ASP A 532 -3.02 29.11 -3.24
C ASP A 532 -1.77 29.98 -3.01
N TRP A 533 -0.60 29.35 -2.85
CA TRP A 533 0.72 29.96 -2.82
C TRP A 533 1.10 30.70 -4.13
N ASP A 534 0.59 30.25 -5.27
CA ASP A 534 0.79 30.85 -6.61
C ASP A 534 -0.35 31.84 -6.97
N GLY A 535 -1.08 32.32 -5.95
CA GLY A 535 -2.13 33.34 -6.09
C GLY A 535 -3.46 32.84 -6.68
N ALA A 536 -3.72 31.53 -6.68
CA ALA A 536 -4.97 30.96 -7.18
C ALA A 536 -6.21 31.60 -6.52
N SER A 537 -7.30 31.75 -7.30
CA SER A 537 -8.58 32.23 -6.78
C SER A 537 -9.23 31.19 -5.86
N ALA A 538 -10.09 31.62 -4.94
CA ALA A 538 -10.87 30.72 -4.08
C ALA A 538 -11.62 29.63 -4.88
N SER A 539 -12.14 29.97 -6.06
CA SER A 539 -12.78 29.03 -6.99
C SER A 539 -11.81 28.04 -7.63
N ALA A 540 -10.56 28.42 -7.90
CA ALA A 540 -9.52 27.52 -8.42
C ALA A 540 -9.04 26.56 -7.33
N ILE A 541 -8.80 27.07 -6.11
CA ILE A 541 -8.48 26.28 -4.90
C ILE A 541 -9.57 25.23 -4.65
N ALA A 542 -10.85 25.63 -4.67
CA ALA A 542 -11.98 24.71 -4.53
C ALA A 542 -12.09 23.71 -5.71
N SER A 543 -11.69 24.11 -6.93
CA SER A 543 -11.66 23.22 -8.10
C SER A 543 -10.50 22.20 -8.05
N ALA A 544 -9.38 22.55 -7.41
CA ALA A 544 -8.31 21.61 -7.09
C ALA A 544 -8.78 20.62 -6.00
N ALA A 545 -9.35 21.12 -4.90
CA ALA A 545 -9.92 20.28 -3.85
C ALA A 545 -11.01 19.32 -4.34
N ALA A 546 -11.77 19.70 -5.38
CA ALA A 546 -12.74 18.82 -6.03
C ALA A 546 -12.13 17.57 -6.69
N GLN A 547 -10.80 17.52 -6.89
CA GLN A 547 -10.08 16.36 -7.43
C GLN A 547 -9.75 15.31 -6.36
N LEU A 548 -9.75 15.69 -5.07
CA LEU A 548 -9.41 14.79 -3.96
C LEU A 548 -10.26 13.51 -3.96
N GLN A 549 -9.59 12.36 -3.87
CA GLN A 549 -10.18 11.04 -3.70
C GLN A 549 -9.90 10.48 -2.30
N ASN A 550 -10.51 9.35 -1.94
CA ASN A 550 -10.29 8.70 -0.64
C ASN A 550 -8.79 8.46 -0.36
N GLY A 551 -8.35 8.81 0.85
CA GLY A 551 -6.97 8.73 1.30
C GLY A 551 -6.04 9.86 0.84
N GLN A 552 -6.46 10.74 -0.09
CA GLN A 552 -5.60 11.78 -0.66
C GLN A 552 -5.44 13.01 0.24
N VAL A 553 -4.32 13.71 0.08
CA VAL A 553 -3.93 14.90 0.85
C VAL A 553 -3.83 16.13 -0.07
N ILE A 554 -4.37 17.28 0.34
CA ILE A 554 -4.25 18.56 -0.38
C ILE A 554 -3.28 19.52 0.32
N LEU A 555 -2.40 20.16 -0.45
CA LEU A 555 -1.63 21.32 -0.01
C LEU A 555 -2.48 22.60 -0.10
N MET A 556 -2.61 23.26 1.03
CA MET A 556 -3.03 24.66 1.19
C MET A 556 -2.13 25.30 2.26
N HIS A 557 -2.27 26.60 2.52
CA HIS A 557 -1.43 27.33 3.46
C HIS A 557 -2.24 28.22 4.43
N ASP A 558 -1.73 28.41 5.65
CA ASP A 558 -2.31 29.25 6.72
C ASP A 558 -1.57 30.62 6.83
N ALA A 559 -1.63 31.30 7.97
CA ALA A 559 -1.00 32.57 8.29
C ALA A 559 -1.51 33.78 7.50
N SER A 560 -1.44 33.81 6.16
CA SER A 560 -1.75 34.98 5.32
C SER A 560 -2.65 34.74 4.10
N TYR A 561 -2.94 33.49 3.70
CA TYR A 561 -3.62 33.20 2.42
C TYR A 561 -5.15 33.41 2.47
N ASN A 562 -5.58 34.65 2.25
CA ASN A 562 -7.00 35.03 2.25
C ASN A 562 -7.86 34.26 1.22
N ASN A 563 -7.30 33.84 0.09
CA ASN A 563 -8.05 33.07 -0.92
C ASN A 563 -8.39 31.66 -0.44
N THR A 564 -7.54 31.07 0.39
CA THR A 564 -7.74 29.76 1.02
C THR A 564 -8.92 29.82 1.99
N ASN A 565 -8.99 30.83 2.85
CA ASN A 565 -10.16 31.12 3.70
C ASN A 565 -11.45 31.24 2.87
N ASN A 566 -11.40 31.97 1.76
CA ASN A 566 -12.55 32.16 0.87
C ASN A 566 -12.99 30.88 0.13
N ALA A 567 -12.13 29.85 0.04
CA ALA A 567 -12.44 28.57 -0.61
C ALA A 567 -13.16 27.57 0.31
N ILE A 568 -12.95 27.65 1.63
CA ILE A 568 -13.36 26.63 2.63
C ILE A 568 -14.82 26.16 2.47
N SER A 569 -15.77 27.06 2.25
CA SER A 569 -17.19 26.69 2.12
C SER A 569 -17.51 25.97 0.80
N GLN A 570 -16.79 26.29 -0.28
CA GLN A 570 -16.91 25.56 -1.56
C GLN A 570 -16.24 24.19 -1.50
N ILE A 571 -15.09 24.07 -0.81
CA ILE A 571 -14.42 22.80 -0.50
C ILE A 571 -15.38 21.89 0.28
N ALA A 572 -15.97 22.40 1.36
CA ALA A 572 -16.90 21.65 2.19
C ALA A 572 -18.12 21.15 1.40
N SER A 573 -18.73 22.03 0.62
CA SER A 573 -19.86 21.70 -0.24
C SER A 573 -19.51 20.59 -1.24
N ASN A 574 -18.31 20.62 -1.84
CA ASN A 574 -17.86 19.56 -2.75
C ASN A 574 -17.68 18.22 -2.04
N LEU A 575 -16.92 18.20 -0.94
CA LEU A 575 -16.62 16.96 -0.20
C LEU A 575 -17.90 16.31 0.33
N GLN A 576 -18.80 17.10 0.94
CA GLN A 576 -20.11 16.64 1.43
C GLN A 576 -20.98 16.09 0.29
N SER A 577 -21.03 16.75 -0.87
CA SER A 577 -21.80 16.26 -2.04
C SER A 577 -21.30 14.90 -2.59
N ARG A 578 -20.09 14.49 -2.22
CA ARG A 578 -19.44 13.23 -2.61
C ARG A 578 -19.36 12.23 -1.47
N GLY A 579 -19.83 12.61 -0.27
CA GLY A 579 -19.72 11.84 0.97
C GLY A 579 -18.29 11.69 1.49
N LEU A 580 -17.35 12.53 1.06
CA LEU A 580 -15.98 12.54 1.57
C LEU A 580 -15.90 13.39 2.86
N CYS A 581 -15.19 12.88 3.85
CA CYS A 581 -15.04 13.50 5.17
C CYS A 581 -13.59 13.96 5.42
N PRO A 582 -13.36 14.94 6.32
CA PRO A 582 -12.01 15.25 6.81
C PRO A 582 -11.43 14.06 7.57
N GLY A 583 -10.18 13.70 7.28
CA GLY A 583 -9.47 12.60 7.91
C GLY A 583 -8.18 13.04 8.60
N LYS A 584 -7.74 12.25 9.58
CA LYS A 584 -6.38 12.35 10.14
C LYS A 584 -5.38 11.79 9.14
N ILE A 585 -4.17 12.34 9.02
CA ILE A 585 -3.10 11.66 8.27
C ILE A 585 -2.42 10.62 9.16
N ASP A 586 -2.33 9.39 8.66
CA ASP A 586 -1.66 8.27 9.33
C ASP A 586 -0.14 8.31 9.03
N PRO A 587 0.75 8.37 10.04
CA PRO A 587 2.20 8.38 9.82
C PRO A 587 2.79 7.07 9.28
N SER A 588 2.05 5.95 9.31
CA SER A 588 2.48 4.70 8.67
C SER A 588 2.25 4.69 7.15
N THR A 589 1.17 5.33 6.67
CA THR A 589 0.77 5.31 5.25
C THR A 589 0.97 6.64 4.52
N GLY A 590 0.92 7.77 5.23
CA GLY A 590 0.85 9.12 4.67
C GLY A 590 -0.50 9.44 4.01
N ARG A 591 -1.53 8.61 4.24
CA ARG A 591 -2.88 8.77 3.69
C ARG A 591 -3.84 9.28 4.75
N ALA A 592 -4.92 9.89 4.31
CA ALA A 592 -6.01 10.32 5.19
C ALA A 592 -6.91 9.14 5.58
N VAL A 593 -7.18 9.00 6.88
CA VAL A 593 -7.96 7.91 7.47
C VAL A 593 -9.03 8.44 8.42
N ALA A 594 -9.93 7.56 8.85
CA ALA A 594 -10.96 7.88 9.83
C ALA A 594 -10.35 8.43 11.13
N PRO A 595 -10.88 9.53 11.69
CA PRO A 595 -10.50 9.99 13.03
C PRO A 595 -10.85 8.91 14.07
N SER A 596 -9.88 8.47 14.87
CA SER A 596 -10.10 7.43 15.88
C SER A 596 -10.96 7.94 17.03
N SER A 597 -12.07 7.25 17.32
CA SER A 597 -12.99 7.60 18.39
C SER A 597 -12.48 7.10 19.75
N SER A 598 -11.99 8.03 20.57
CA SER A 598 -11.44 7.77 21.91
C SER A 598 -12.52 7.51 22.97
N ASN A 599 -13.18 6.35 22.87
CA ASN A 599 -14.20 5.90 23.83
C ASN A 599 -13.57 5.49 25.17
N ASN A 600 -13.45 6.46 26.08
CA ASN A 600 -12.97 6.27 27.44
C ASN A 600 -13.89 5.32 28.24
N SER A 601 -13.37 4.15 28.65
CA SER A 601 -14.10 3.14 29.42
C SER A 601 -13.33 2.78 30.69
N SER A 602 -13.52 3.57 31.75
CA SER A 602 -12.91 3.36 33.06
C SER A 602 -13.63 2.25 33.85
N SER A 603 -13.01 1.07 33.93
CA SER A 603 -13.48 -0.03 34.78
C SER A 603 -13.11 0.21 36.24
N SER A 604 -14.11 0.56 37.06
CA SER A 604 -13.94 0.72 38.51
C SER A 604 -13.99 -0.64 39.23
N THR A 605 -13.09 -0.87 40.18
CA THR A 605 -13.20 -1.98 41.14
C THR A 605 -12.72 -1.51 42.52
N SER A 606 -13.54 -1.71 43.55
CA SER A 606 -13.33 -1.12 44.87
C SER A 606 -12.77 -2.11 45.90
N SER A 607 -11.56 -1.82 46.37
CA SER A 607 -11.04 -2.04 47.74
C SER A 607 -11.60 -3.15 48.63
N THR A 608 -10.70 -3.93 49.24
CA THR A 608 -10.84 -4.37 50.64
C THR A 608 -9.49 -4.30 51.33
N SER A 609 -9.46 -4.13 52.65
CA SER A 609 -8.28 -3.64 53.38
C SER A 609 -7.99 -4.41 54.68
N SER A 610 -6.71 -4.44 55.06
CA SER A 610 -6.23 -4.91 56.37
C SER A 610 -4.99 -4.10 56.77
N SER A 611 -4.87 -3.71 58.04
CA SER A 611 -4.01 -2.60 58.47
C SER A 611 -3.08 -2.94 59.64
N SER A 612 -1.83 -2.47 59.58
CA SER A 612 -0.97 -2.33 60.77
C SER A 612 0.02 -1.16 60.65
N SER A 613 -0.05 -0.26 61.64
CA SER A 613 0.79 0.90 61.94
C SER A 613 2.20 0.55 62.47
N SER A 614 3.21 1.43 62.55
CA SER A 614 3.51 2.73 61.89
C SER A 614 4.82 3.30 62.45
N SER A 615 5.69 3.92 61.63
CA SER A 615 6.73 4.84 62.13
C SER A 615 7.23 5.84 61.07
N SER A 616 7.16 7.13 61.42
CA SER A 616 7.69 8.31 60.70
C SER A 616 9.24 8.35 60.66
N SER A 617 9.91 9.04 59.73
CA SER A 617 9.48 9.84 58.55
C SER A 617 10.68 10.31 57.70
N SER A 618 10.54 10.32 56.37
CA SER A 618 11.32 11.18 55.45
C SER A 618 10.61 11.31 54.09
N SER A 619 11.11 12.22 53.23
CA SER A 619 10.52 12.58 51.93
C SER A 619 10.67 11.52 50.83
N SER A 620 9.82 11.62 49.80
CA SER A 620 9.60 10.64 48.73
C SER A 620 10.64 10.63 47.59
N THR A 621 11.10 9.43 47.22
CA THR A 621 11.53 9.06 45.86
C THR A 621 11.21 7.57 45.63
N SER A 622 10.81 7.17 44.42
CA SER A 622 10.60 5.77 44.01
C SER A 622 11.89 5.12 43.49
N GLY A 623 11.99 3.78 43.56
CA GLY A 623 13.13 3.02 43.03
C GLY A 623 13.25 3.05 41.50
N GLY A 624 14.44 2.75 40.99
CA GLY A 624 14.76 2.78 39.56
C GLY A 624 14.41 1.50 38.81
N ALA A 625 14.25 1.61 37.49
CA ALA A 625 14.07 0.48 36.58
C ALA A 625 15.43 -0.08 36.11
N CYS A 626 15.50 -1.40 35.90
CA CYS A 626 16.68 -2.05 35.33
C CYS A 626 16.79 -1.81 33.81
N GLN A 627 18.02 -1.68 33.32
CA GLN A 627 18.34 -1.44 31.91
C GLN A 627 19.35 -2.50 31.42
N CYS A 628 19.22 -2.92 30.16
CA CYS A 628 20.24 -3.70 29.49
C CYS A 628 21.33 -2.79 28.91
N ASN A 629 22.59 -2.99 29.30
CA ASN A 629 23.73 -2.45 28.54
C ASN A 629 24.04 -3.41 27.38
N TRP A 630 23.55 -3.08 26.19
CA TRP A 630 23.72 -3.85 24.96
C TRP A 630 24.86 -3.28 24.13
N TYR A 631 26.00 -3.96 24.12
CA TYR A 631 27.22 -3.56 23.39
C TYR A 631 27.67 -2.09 23.59
N GLY A 632 27.37 -1.49 24.75
CA GLY A 632 27.72 -0.11 25.09
C GLY A 632 26.57 0.91 24.99
N THR A 633 25.36 0.48 24.63
CA THR A 633 24.15 1.33 24.61
C THR A 633 23.12 0.82 25.61
N LEU A 634 22.50 1.72 26.38
CA LEU A 634 21.49 1.37 27.39
C LEU A 634 20.08 1.32 26.77
N TYR A 635 19.42 0.18 26.95
CA TYR A 635 18.01 -0.05 26.61
C TYR A 635 17.22 -0.46 27.85
N PRO A 636 15.90 -0.21 27.94
CA PRO A 636 15.05 -0.83 28.96
C PRO A 636 15.19 -2.36 29.03
N SER A 637 15.16 -2.94 30.23
CA SER A 637 14.85 -4.36 30.38
C SER A 637 13.38 -4.60 30.07
N CYS A 638 13.04 -5.70 29.41
CA CYS A 638 11.65 -6.15 29.33
C CYS A 638 11.17 -6.63 30.71
N GLU A 639 9.89 -6.43 31.02
CA GLU A 639 9.24 -6.83 32.27
C GLU A 639 8.37 -8.09 32.08
N ASN A 640 7.85 -8.31 30.87
CA ASN A 640 6.94 -9.40 30.52
C ASN A 640 7.59 -10.47 29.61
N GLN A 641 8.76 -10.19 29.03
CA GLN A 641 9.50 -11.09 28.14
C GLN A 641 10.94 -11.35 28.64
N THR A 642 11.33 -12.62 28.84
CA THR A 642 12.68 -12.95 29.33
C THR A 642 13.76 -13.05 28.24
N SER A 643 13.38 -13.39 27.00
CA SER A 643 14.31 -13.54 25.87
C SER A 643 13.75 -12.90 24.58
N GLY A 644 14.63 -12.37 23.74
CA GLY A 644 14.30 -11.61 22.54
C GLY A 644 14.23 -10.10 22.79
N TRP A 645 14.03 -9.34 21.70
CA TRP A 645 13.64 -7.94 21.77
C TRP A 645 12.13 -7.82 21.91
N GLY A 646 11.66 -6.88 22.73
CA GLY A 646 10.25 -6.62 22.98
C GLY A 646 9.91 -5.14 22.86
N TRP A 647 8.64 -4.80 23.03
CA TRP A 647 8.17 -3.43 23.10
C TRP A 647 7.22 -3.28 24.30
N GLU A 648 7.72 -2.69 25.38
CA GLU A 648 7.04 -2.57 26.66
C GLU A 648 7.22 -1.15 27.22
N ASN A 649 6.25 -0.66 27.99
CA ASN A 649 6.27 0.69 28.57
C ASN A 649 6.62 1.82 27.56
N SER A 650 6.14 1.66 26.32
CA SER A 650 6.34 2.56 25.17
C SER A 650 7.79 2.70 24.67
N ALA A 651 8.64 1.69 24.87
CA ALA A 651 10.00 1.65 24.31
C ALA A 651 10.44 0.23 23.90
N SER A 652 11.42 0.14 22.99
CA SER A 652 12.10 -1.12 22.69
C SER A 652 12.85 -1.61 23.92
N CYS A 653 12.54 -2.82 24.37
CA CYS A 653 13.17 -3.46 25.52
C CYS A 653 13.95 -4.72 25.11
N ILE A 654 14.88 -5.15 25.96
CA ILE A 654 15.63 -6.40 25.77
C ILE A 654 15.29 -7.36 26.91
N GLY A 655 14.94 -8.61 26.59
CA GLY A 655 14.73 -9.66 27.57
C GLY A 655 16.03 -9.98 28.34
N PRO A 656 16.00 -10.08 29.69
CA PRO A 656 17.18 -10.37 30.52
C PRO A 656 18.08 -11.52 30.06
N ASP A 657 17.53 -12.63 29.58
CA ASP A 657 18.30 -13.79 29.11
C ASP A 657 19.09 -13.44 27.85
N THR A 658 18.45 -12.74 26.91
CA THR A 658 19.13 -12.21 25.72
C THR A 658 20.17 -11.16 26.11
N CYS A 659 19.84 -10.23 27.00
CA CYS A 659 20.77 -9.22 27.49
C CYS A 659 22.05 -9.83 28.08
N ASN A 660 21.92 -10.90 28.86
CA ASN A 660 23.06 -11.59 29.51
C ASN A 660 23.75 -12.63 28.60
N SER A 661 23.20 -12.93 27.41
CA SER A 661 23.82 -13.84 26.44
C SER A 661 24.92 -13.20 25.58
N GLN A 662 25.08 -11.87 25.63
CA GLN A 662 26.06 -11.14 24.82
C GLN A 662 27.52 -11.42 25.26
N SER A 663 28.44 -11.50 24.30
CA SER A 663 29.87 -11.67 24.56
C SER A 663 30.57 -10.31 24.75
N GLY A 664 30.84 -9.91 26.00
CA GLY A 664 31.60 -8.68 26.30
C GLY A 664 31.39 -8.18 27.73
N ASN A 665 31.63 -6.88 27.96
CA ASN A 665 31.36 -6.20 29.24
C ASN A 665 29.91 -5.64 29.33
N GLY A 666 28.98 -6.18 28.54
CA GLY A 666 27.55 -5.82 28.59
C GLY A 666 26.75 -6.82 29.44
N GLY A 667 25.51 -6.46 29.76
CA GLY A 667 24.61 -7.24 30.62
C GLY A 667 23.53 -6.36 31.26
N VAL A 668 22.69 -6.96 32.12
CA VAL A 668 21.66 -6.21 32.86
C VAL A 668 22.30 -5.36 33.96
N VAL A 669 21.90 -4.08 34.02
CA VAL A 669 22.34 -3.07 34.99
C VAL A 669 21.10 -2.52 35.70
N CYS A 670 21.04 -2.66 37.01
CA CYS A 670 19.99 -2.07 37.86
C CYS A 670 20.61 -0.97 38.75
N ASN A 671 19.83 0.09 39.03
CA ASN A 671 20.21 1.22 39.90
C ASN A 671 19.51 1.14 41.26
#